data_AF-A0AAN7PTJ0-F1
#
_entry.id   AF-A0AAN7PTJ0-F1
#
_cell.length_a   1.000
_cell.length_b   1.000
_cell.length_c   1.000
_cell.angle_alpha   90.00
_cell.angle_beta   90.00
_cell.angle_gamma   90.00
#
_symmetry.space_group_name_H-M   'P 1'
#
loop_
_entity.id
_entity.type
_entity.pdbx_description
1 polymer ?
#
loop_
_entity_poly.entity_id
_entity_poly.type
_entity_poly.pdbx_seq_one_letter_code
_entity_poly.pdbx_strand_id
1 'polypeptide(L)'
;MSSTKIQKFFNEKSIFVTGGTGFLGSLLIEKLLRACPHVRRIYVLIREKWNVSCEKRFEDLFNSPIYDNIRDNSDQLKKVFLLKGNLESEKLGLSESDWSVVIEEVNCIFHVGASVKQASPLRDALMSNFFATNEVILLAKEVKNLKCLIHVSSTYAQCDKEKSDEILYESSVSGEHLLLLAKCLGAKFDQIESTFVDKFPNTYTYTKFLAEDLLRRTACNIPVGIVRPSAVLQTWKEPIPGWTDNFNSASKILACCEVGILHVLPTKPNFIFDIIPADFVVNNIIAAAWEVANSWDVLNPNISVFNCASGHQNPITQKEHYDLEDKYSKLFPSNRRVWHRFVILSPNSLLQILFYYFHIPLLYFLEFIDFVLGKSQKHLKLYQKMYIRLSVLSSLNGRTWLFKTDNTKKLWNKLDEPDKKLFNFDIDGIDWDSVIRNFCEGTRLHVLHERPNTIPKAQIKRRVLEGSLLIEKLLRACPHVRRIYVLIREKWNVSCEKRFEDLFNSPIYDKIKNNSDQLRKVILLKGDLESEKLGLSKSDWNVVIEEVNCIFHVGASVNLVNTLRDALMCNFFATNEVILLAKEVKNLKCLIYVSSTFAHCDRNIVDEVLYESSVSGEDLLFLAKCLGAKFDQIESSFLDKLPNAYTYTKFLAEDLLRRTACDMPVGIVRPSIVLQTWKEPIPGWTDNFNSGSKLLACCEVGILHVLPTKPNFIFDIIPADFVVNNIIATAWEVANSWNVSKTSIPVFNCASGNQKPITQQEHYDLADKYSKLFPSNRRVWHRFVILSPNSLLQILFYYFHIPLLYFLEFIDFVLGKSQNHLKNYQKMYRRLSAISYFIGKSWLFKTDNTKKLWNKLDESDKKLFNFDIDEIDWDSVIRNFCEGTRLHVLQERSDTIPKAQIRRRVLEGLHYITIFSVAYLFFIIYDNIRNANPELLNKIIPLQGDLEKPRLGLSVDDVEKIIKNVNCVFHVGASVKFVDPLSSQLQSNLIGTYEIIQLTKQIENLQSFIYVSTAYSQCTKKTVEEVLYESTVSSESMLLLAKAFDSAKLDEMSSIVIGKYPNAYTFTKSLSEDLLRRTASNLPVAIVRPTIVCSSWKEPLPGWTNTLHSLSNFMAAYGLGLAHVLITQPQSVIDVIPADYVVNNMIAAAWEVGTFWSTTEKSIRVYNCGSSHQNPITTSTET
;
A
#
# COMPACT_ATOMS: atom_id res chain seq x y z
N MET A 1 -22.66 -40.93 28.92
CA MET A 1 -22.58 -41.08 27.45
C MET A 1 -21.60 -42.20 27.16
N SER A 2 -21.93 -43.14 26.28
CA SER A 2 -21.00 -44.19 25.86
C SER A 2 -19.79 -43.56 25.16
N SER A 3 -18.56 -43.94 25.52
CA SER A 3 -17.36 -43.46 24.84
C SER A 3 -17.44 -43.71 23.33
N THR A 4 -17.06 -42.70 22.55
CA THR A 4 -17.02 -42.76 21.08
C THR A 4 -15.95 -43.73 20.57
N LYS A 5 -15.91 -44.03 19.26
CA LYS A 5 -14.93 -45.00 18.72
C LYS A 5 -13.51 -44.46 18.83
N ILE A 6 -13.31 -43.18 18.55
CA ILE A 6 -12.00 -42.53 18.69
C ILE A 6 -11.58 -42.50 20.17
N GLN A 7 -12.47 -42.17 21.10
CA GLN A 7 -12.17 -42.21 22.53
C GLN A 7 -11.74 -43.61 22.97
N LYS A 8 -12.51 -44.65 22.60
CA LYS A 8 -12.19 -46.05 22.91
C LYS A 8 -10.82 -46.48 22.38
N PHE A 9 -10.41 -46.00 21.22
CA PHE A 9 -9.10 -46.30 20.66
C PHE A 9 -7.95 -45.75 21.51
N PHE A 10 -8.09 -44.53 22.03
CA PHE A 10 -7.09 -43.89 22.88
C PHE A 10 -7.12 -44.34 24.36
N ASN A 11 -8.14 -45.08 24.79
CA ASN A 11 -8.21 -45.63 26.14
C ASN A 11 -6.97 -46.49 26.44
N GLU A 12 -6.34 -46.24 27.58
CA GLU A 12 -5.15 -46.92 28.08
C GLU A 12 -3.93 -46.87 27.12
N LYS A 13 -3.94 -45.99 26.11
CA LYS A 13 -2.79 -45.78 25.23
C LYS A 13 -1.82 -44.78 25.83
N SER A 14 -0.53 -45.05 25.67
CA SER A 14 0.51 -44.05 25.88
C SER A 14 0.88 -43.40 24.54
N ILE A 15 1.03 -42.08 24.56
CA ILE A 15 1.20 -41.26 23.37
C ILE A 15 2.56 -40.56 23.45
N PHE A 16 3.34 -40.57 22.38
CA PHE A 16 4.55 -39.75 22.25
C PHE A 16 4.29 -38.59 21.28
N VAL A 17 4.49 -37.36 21.74
CA VAL A 17 4.30 -36.14 20.97
C VAL A 17 5.62 -35.41 20.82
N THR A 18 6.07 -35.27 19.57
CA THR A 18 7.15 -34.33 19.24
C THR A 18 6.54 -32.99 18.82
N GLY A 19 7.22 -31.89 19.16
CA GLY A 19 6.69 -30.55 18.86
C GLY A 19 5.50 -30.12 19.73
N GLY A 20 5.27 -30.77 20.88
CA GLY A 20 4.12 -30.49 21.77
C GLY A 20 4.07 -29.07 22.36
N THR A 21 5.18 -28.34 22.34
CA THR A 21 5.24 -26.92 22.76
C THR A 21 4.96 -25.93 21.63
N GLY A 22 4.70 -26.40 20.41
CA GLY A 22 4.29 -25.57 19.28
C GLY A 22 2.77 -25.44 19.16
N PHE A 23 2.29 -24.51 18.34
CA PHE A 23 0.87 -24.14 18.21
C PHE A 23 -0.10 -25.33 18.02
N LEU A 24 0.14 -26.20 17.02
CA LEU A 24 -0.70 -27.39 16.83
C LEU A 24 -0.47 -28.46 17.90
N GLY A 25 0.76 -28.58 18.41
CA GLY A 25 1.11 -29.57 19.43
C GLY A 25 0.45 -29.28 20.78
N SER A 26 0.38 -28.00 21.17
CA SER A 26 -0.27 -27.56 22.40
C SER A 26 -1.78 -27.78 22.33
N LEU A 27 -2.41 -27.46 21.20
CA LEU A 27 -3.82 -27.76 20.94
C LEU A 27 -4.09 -29.28 20.87
N LEU A 28 -3.18 -30.08 20.30
CA LEU A 28 -3.32 -31.54 20.26
C LEU A 28 -3.29 -32.15 21.67
N ILE A 29 -2.36 -31.71 22.52
CA ILE A 29 -2.28 -32.18 23.92
C ILE A 29 -3.53 -31.76 24.70
N GLU A 30 -3.95 -30.50 24.59
CA GLU A 30 -5.21 -30.01 25.19
C GLU A 30 -6.40 -30.86 24.75
N LYS A 31 -6.53 -31.09 23.44
CA LYS A 31 -7.64 -31.84 22.86
C LYS A 31 -7.64 -33.30 23.32
N LEU A 32 -6.47 -33.96 23.38
CA LEU A 32 -6.35 -35.33 23.87
C LEU A 32 -6.73 -35.43 25.36
N LEU A 33 -6.29 -34.49 26.20
CA LEU A 33 -6.63 -34.47 27.62
C LEU A 33 -8.12 -34.20 27.86
N ARG A 34 -8.71 -33.27 27.12
CA ARG A 34 -10.13 -32.89 27.25
C ARG A 34 -11.08 -33.92 26.64
N ALA A 35 -10.77 -34.41 25.44
CA ALA A 35 -11.66 -35.27 24.67
C ALA A 35 -11.39 -36.77 24.88
N CYS A 36 -10.19 -37.18 25.27
CA CYS A 36 -9.82 -38.58 25.52
C CYS A 36 -9.36 -38.79 26.98
N PRO A 37 -10.26 -38.66 27.97
CA PRO A 37 -9.90 -38.60 29.39
C PRO A 37 -9.29 -39.89 29.95
N HIS A 38 -9.33 -41.02 29.22
CA HIS A 38 -8.73 -42.30 29.64
C HIS A 38 -7.43 -42.63 28.88
N VAL A 39 -6.80 -41.65 28.23
CA VAL A 39 -5.40 -41.79 27.80
C VAL A 39 -4.53 -42.08 29.02
N ARG A 40 -3.60 -43.03 28.89
CA ARG A 40 -2.76 -43.48 30.01
C ARG A 40 -1.68 -42.44 30.33
N ARG A 41 -0.84 -42.10 29.34
CA ARG A 41 0.28 -41.15 29.45
C ARG A 41 0.50 -40.42 28.14
N ILE A 42 0.94 -39.16 28.20
CA ILE A 42 1.37 -38.35 27.05
C ILE A 42 2.81 -37.90 27.31
N TYR A 43 3.76 -38.50 26.62
CA TYR A 43 5.17 -38.13 26.66
C TYR A 43 5.44 -37.01 25.66
N VAL A 44 6.00 -35.89 26.11
CA VAL A 44 6.23 -34.70 25.29
C VAL A 44 7.73 -34.42 25.21
N LEU A 45 8.27 -34.48 23.99
CA LEU A 45 9.66 -34.13 23.73
C LEU A 45 9.85 -32.61 23.79
N ILE A 46 10.65 -32.12 24.74
CA ILE A 46 10.98 -30.70 24.90
C ILE A 46 12.50 -30.51 24.91
N ARG A 47 12.96 -29.61 24.03
CA ARG A 47 14.34 -29.15 23.99
C ARG A 47 14.61 -27.97 24.91
N GLU A 48 15.85 -27.84 25.34
CA GLU A 48 16.33 -26.63 25.99
C GLU A 48 16.41 -25.45 24.99
N LYS A 49 16.21 -24.22 25.45
CA LYS A 49 16.41 -23.00 24.67
C LYS A 49 17.29 -22.03 25.46
N TRP A 50 17.98 -21.11 24.77
CA TRP A 50 18.86 -20.13 25.41
C TRP A 50 18.19 -19.47 26.62
N ASN A 51 18.73 -19.78 27.82
CA ASN A 51 18.28 -19.31 29.14
C ASN A 51 16.91 -19.81 29.64
N VAL A 52 16.34 -20.89 29.07
CA VAL A 52 15.10 -21.51 29.58
C VAL A 52 15.21 -23.04 29.55
N SER A 53 15.16 -23.66 30.74
CA SER A 53 15.27 -25.11 30.90
C SER A 53 14.06 -25.86 30.35
N CYS A 54 14.20 -27.16 30.09
CA CYS A 54 13.10 -28.02 29.63
C CYS A 54 11.92 -28.04 30.60
N GLU A 55 12.19 -28.05 31.91
CA GLU A 55 11.20 -28.04 32.99
C GLU A 55 10.40 -26.74 32.97
N LYS A 56 11.08 -25.60 32.86
CA LYS A 56 10.40 -24.30 32.82
C LYS A 56 9.50 -24.19 31.59
N ARG A 57 9.96 -24.66 30.43
CA ARG A 57 9.15 -24.72 29.20
C ARG A 57 7.97 -25.68 29.32
N PHE A 58 8.13 -26.77 30.08
CA PHE A 58 7.05 -27.72 30.36
C PHE A 58 5.99 -27.11 31.28
N GLU A 59 6.39 -26.37 32.32
CA GLU A 59 5.46 -25.60 33.16
C GLU A 59 4.73 -24.52 32.35
N ASP A 60 5.46 -23.75 31.54
CA ASP A 60 4.90 -22.63 30.77
C ASP A 60 3.88 -23.10 29.71
N LEU A 61 3.97 -24.34 29.24
CA LEU A 61 2.97 -24.95 28.36
C LEU A 61 1.57 -24.91 29.01
N PHE A 62 1.47 -25.23 30.30
CA PHE A 62 0.22 -25.29 31.03
C PHE A 62 -0.26 -23.94 31.56
N ASN A 63 0.57 -22.89 31.51
CA ASN A 63 0.18 -21.51 31.82
C ASN A 63 -0.65 -20.87 30.70
N SER A 64 -0.77 -21.52 29.55
CA SER A 64 -1.57 -21.03 28.43
C SER A 64 -3.08 -21.07 28.75
N PRO A 65 -3.88 -20.07 28.30
CA PRO A 65 -5.33 -20.01 28.55
C PRO A 65 -6.11 -21.23 28.05
N ILE A 66 -5.61 -21.94 27.03
CA ILE A 66 -6.29 -23.13 26.49
C ILE A 66 -6.39 -24.27 27.50
N TYR A 67 -5.51 -24.29 28.50
CA TYR A 67 -5.53 -25.29 29.56
C TYR A 67 -6.35 -24.85 30.77
N ASP A 68 -6.93 -23.65 30.81
CA ASP A 68 -7.65 -23.14 31.99
C ASP A 68 -8.75 -24.12 32.44
N ASN A 69 -9.56 -24.63 31.50
CA ASN A 69 -10.61 -25.62 31.78
C ASN A 69 -10.09 -27.00 32.23
N ILE A 70 -8.83 -27.33 31.93
CA ILE A 70 -8.19 -28.61 32.30
C ILE A 70 -7.41 -28.45 33.62
N ARG A 71 -6.89 -27.24 33.89
CA ARG A 71 -6.10 -26.93 35.09
C ARG A 71 -6.90 -27.12 36.37
N ASP A 72 -8.21 -26.89 36.30
CA ASP A 72 -9.16 -27.17 37.38
C ASP A 72 -9.28 -28.68 37.69
N ASN A 73 -8.87 -29.57 36.77
CA ASN A 73 -8.82 -31.01 36.94
C ASN A 73 -7.36 -31.52 36.93
N SER A 74 -6.68 -31.36 38.07
CA SER A 74 -5.24 -31.67 38.22
C SER A 74 -4.83 -33.09 37.81
N ASP A 75 -5.75 -34.06 37.85
CA ASP A 75 -5.46 -35.46 37.51
C ASP A 75 -5.26 -35.68 36.00
N GLN A 76 -5.82 -34.82 35.13
CA GLN A 76 -5.55 -34.89 33.70
C GLN A 76 -4.13 -34.41 33.38
N LEU A 77 -3.66 -33.34 34.02
CA LEU A 77 -2.31 -32.80 33.77
C LEU A 77 -1.19 -33.75 34.23
N LYS A 78 -1.43 -34.54 35.29
CA LYS A 78 -0.48 -35.59 35.77
C LYS A 78 -0.19 -36.68 34.74
N LYS A 79 -0.97 -36.76 33.65
CA LYS A 79 -0.76 -37.73 32.56
C LYS A 79 0.28 -37.27 31.56
N VAL A 80 0.70 -36.00 31.58
CA VAL A 80 1.71 -35.47 30.67
C VAL A 80 3.08 -35.58 31.30
N PHE A 81 4.05 -36.15 30.58
CA PHE A 81 5.41 -36.38 31.05
C PHE A 81 6.42 -35.67 30.14
N LEU A 82 7.38 -34.98 30.77
CA LEU A 82 8.48 -34.34 30.07
C LEU A 82 9.54 -35.37 29.67
N LEU A 83 9.86 -35.43 28.37
CA LEU A 83 11.07 -36.08 27.87
C LEU A 83 12.04 -35.02 27.36
N LYS A 84 13.27 -35.02 27.89
CA LYS A 84 14.31 -34.07 27.50
C LYS A 84 15.00 -34.58 26.25
N GLY A 85 14.97 -33.80 25.17
CA GLY A 85 15.66 -34.17 23.95
C GLY A 85 15.54 -33.13 22.83
N ASN A 86 16.24 -33.38 21.73
CA ASN A 86 16.32 -32.49 20.58
C ASN A 86 16.14 -33.27 19.28
N LEU A 87 15.23 -32.78 18.42
CA LEU A 87 14.95 -33.36 17.10
C LEU A 87 16.17 -33.37 16.17
N GLU A 88 17.14 -32.48 16.39
CA GLU A 88 18.35 -32.35 15.58
C GLU A 88 19.49 -33.28 16.07
N SER A 89 19.24 -34.14 17.06
CA SER A 89 20.20 -35.08 17.63
C SER A 89 19.84 -36.53 17.32
N GLU A 90 20.86 -37.38 17.18
CA GLU A 90 20.67 -38.83 17.07
C GLU A 90 19.87 -39.36 18.27
N LYS A 91 19.04 -40.37 18.03
CA LYS A 91 18.07 -40.89 19.02
C LYS A 91 17.21 -39.78 19.65
N LEU A 92 16.92 -38.71 18.91
CA LEU A 92 16.17 -37.53 19.36
C LEU A 92 16.78 -36.85 20.60
N GLY A 93 18.06 -37.11 20.90
CA GLY A 93 18.74 -36.64 22.11
C GLY A 93 18.15 -37.17 23.43
N LEU A 94 17.39 -38.26 23.39
CA LEU A 94 16.83 -38.91 24.57
C LEU A 94 17.92 -39.68 25.34
N SER A 95 17.77 -39.78 26.66
CA SER A 95 18.58 -40.69 27.47
C SER A 95 18.23 -42.15 27.13
N GLU A 96 19.16 -43.10 27.34
CA GLU A 96 18.87 -44.53 27.12
C GLU A 96 17.68 -45.02 27.96
N SER A 97 17.48 -44.45 29.16
CA SER A 97 16.30 -44.71 29.98
C SER A 97 15.01 -44.18 29.35
N ASP A 98 15.02 -42.94 28.83
CA ASP A 98 13.83 -42.36 28.20
C ASP A 98 13.50 -43.04 26.86
N TRP A 99 14.53 -43.41 26.08
CA TRP A 99 14.41 -44.18 24.84
C TRP A 99 13.73 -45.53 25.12
N SER A 100 14.17 -46.22 26.18
CA SER A 100 13.57 -47.49 26.63
C SER A 100 12.11 -47.31 27.06
N VAL A 101 11.79 -46.24 27.81
CA VAL A 101 10.40 -45.94 28.19
C VAL A 101 9.51 -45.76 26.96
N VAL A 102 9.99 -45.07 25.93
CA VAL A 102 9.22 -44.88 24.69
C VAL A 102 9.01 -46.23 23.97
N ILE A 103 10.04 -47.06 23.85
CA ILE A 103 9.96 -48.37 23.19
C ILE A 103 8.97 -49.31 23.87
N GLU A 104 8.98 -49.35 25.21
CA GLU A 104 8.18 -50.27 26.00
C GLU A 104 6.72 -49.82 26.13
N GLU A 105 6.50 -48.52 26.36
CA GLU A 105 5.19 -48.03 26.77
C GLU A 105 4.36 -47.39 25.65
N VAL A 106 4.98 -46.76 24.65
CA VAL A 106 4.25 -45.92 23.68
C VAL A 106 3.48 -46.76 22.67
N ASN A 107 2.28 -46.31 22.33
CA ASN A 107 1.41 -46.92 21.33
C ASN A 107 1.17 -46.01 20.13
N CYS A 108 1.07 -44.70 20.34
CA CYS A 108 0.79 -43.75 19.26
C CYS A 108 1.88 -42.67 19.24
N ILE A 109 2.47 -42.43 18.07
CA ILE A 109 3.44 -41.35 17.88
C ILE A 109 2.80 -40.26 17.03
N PHE A 110 2.75 -39.04 17.56
CA PHE A 110 2.38 -37.84 16.80
C PHE A 110 3.65 -37.02 16.53
N HIS A 111 4.09 -37.06 15.27
CA HIS A 111 5.20 -36.25 14.81
C HIS A 111 4.70 -34.90 14.28
N VAL A 112 4.52 -33.94 15.19
CA VAL A 112 4.10 -32.55 14.90
C VAL A 112 5.30 -31.60 14.88
N GLY A 113 6.44 -32.02 15.41
CA GLY A 113 7.67 -31.23 15.47
C GLY A 113 8.27 -30.95 14.09
N ALA A 114 8.34 -29.68 13.70
CA ALA A 114 9.03 -29.22 12.50
C ALA A 114 9.51 -27.77 12.68
N SER A 115 10.58 -27.39 11.98
CA SER A 115 10.91 -25.98 11.77
C SER A 115 9.99 -25.40 10.70
N VAL A 116 9.01 -24.62 11.11
CA VAL A 116 8.07 -23.90 10.22
C VAL A 116 8.63 -22.56 9.72
N LYS A 117 9.92 -22.30 9.93
CA LYS A 117 10.58 -21.10 9.42
C LYS A 117 10.77 -21.24 7.92
N GLN A 118 9.92 -20.60 7.15
CA GLN A 118 9.93 -20.65 5.68
C GLN A 118 11.18 -20.03 5.02
N ALA A 119 12.12 -19.46 5.78
CA ALA A 119 13.36 -18.88 5.27
C ALA A 119 14.59 -19.31 6.12
N SER A 120 14.51 -20.50 6.73
CA SER A 120 15.68 -21.12 7.38
C SER A 120 16.58 -21.75 6.33
N PRO A 121 17.92 -21.73 6.53
CA PRO A 121 18.85 -22.46 5.67
C PRO A 121 18.42 -23.91 5.50
N LEU A 122 18.60 -24.46 4.30
CA LEU A 122 18.18 -25.81 3.94
C LEU A 122 18.88 -26.85 4.80
N ARG A 123 20.13 -26.64 5.22
CA ARG A 123 20.80 -27.54 6.17
C ARG A 123 20.02 -27.67 7.48
N ASP A 124 19.61 -26.54 8.06
CA ASP A 124 18.87 -26.52 9.32
C ASP A 124 17.46 -27.10 9.13
N ALA A 125 16.82 -26.82 8.00
CA ALA A 125 15.53 -27.40 7.63
C ALA A 125 15.62 -28.92 7.42
N LEU A 126 16.69 -29.42 6.78
CA LEU A 126 16.96 -30.85 6.62
C LEU A 126 17.19 -31.52 7.98
N MET A 127 17.97 -30.91 8.86
CA MET A 127 18.18 -31.44 10.22
C MET A 127 16.88 -31.52 11.02
N SER A 128 16.07 -30.46 10.99
CA SER A 128 14.87 -30.36 11.82
C SER A 128 13.63 -31.06 11.25
N ASN A 129 13.53 -31.22 9.93
CA ASN A 129 12.34 -31.79 9.28
C ASN A 129 12.63 -33.17 8.66
N PHE A 130 13.77 -33.36 7.99
CA PHE A 130 14.10 -34.62 7.30
C PHE A 130 14.79 -35.61 8.24
N PHE A 131 15.92 -35.22 8.84
CA PHE A 131 16.68 -36.06 9.78
C PHE A 131 15.85 -36.39 11.03
N ALA A 132 15.15 -35.40 11.60
CA ALA A 132 14.23 -35.66 12.71
C ALA A 132 13.15 -36.70 12.37
N THR A 133 12.60 -36.65 11.15
CA THR A 133 11.64 -37.65 10.68
C THR A 133 12.30 -39.04 10.58
N ASN A 134 13.54 -39.11 10.09
CA ASN A 134 14.31 -40.36 10.06
C ASN A 134 14.46 -40.96 11.47
N GLU A 135 14.88 -40.17 12.46
CA GLU A 135 15.04 -40.64 13.84
C GLU A 135 13.72 -41.09 14.47
N VAL A 136 12.61 -40.43 14.16
CA VAL A 136 11.27 -40.86 14.58
C VAL A 136 10.86 -42.17 13.92
N ILE A 137 11.19 -42.40 12.64
CA ILE A 137 10.93 -43.67 11.95
C ILE A 137 11.73 -44.80 12.60
N LEU A 138 13.01 -44.55 12.89
CA LEU A 138 13.88 -45.53 13.56
C LEU A 138 13.32 -45.90 14.94
N LEU A 139 12.94 -44.91 15.74
CA LEU A 139 12.27 -45.14 17.02
C LEU A 139 10.97 -45.94 16.86
N ALA A 140 10.12 -45.55 15.91
CA ALA A 140 8.84 -46.20 15.66
C ALA A 140 8.99 -47.69 15.29
N LYS A 141 10.07 -48.07 14.61
CA LYS A 141 10.37 -49.48 14.29
C LYS A 141 10.76 -50.31 15.52
N GLU A 142 11.30 -49.68 16.56
CA GLU A 142 11.70 -50.35 17.80
C GLU A 142 10.55 -50.44 18.80
N VAL A 143 9.54 -49.55 18.72
CA VAL A 143 8.39 -49.55 19.63
C VAL A 143 7.59 -50.87 19.53
N LYS A 144 7.49 -51.58 20.65
CA LYS A 144 6.95 -52.95 20.69
C LYS A 144 5.46 -53.05 20.32
N ASN A 145 4.68 -52.02 20.65
CA ASN A 145 3.22 -52.03 20.54
C ASN A 145 2.69 -50.81 19.75
N LEU A 146 3.38 -50.44 18.68
CA LEU A 146 3.00 -49.30 17.85
C LEU A 146 1.63 -49.56 17.17
N LYS A 147 0.71 -48.61 17.33
CA LYS A 147 -0.63 -48.59 16.70
C LYS A 147 -0.70 -47.61 15.55
N CYS A 148 -0.04 -46.46 15.66
CA CYS A 148 0.08 -45.52 14.57
C CYS A 148 1.25 -44.55 14.78
N LEU A 149 1.87 -44.15 13.68
CA LEU A 149 2.71 -42.97 13.55
C LEU A 149 1.99 -41.97 12.65
N ILE A 150 1.58 -40.82 13.20
CA ILE A 150 1.00 -39.72 12.43
C ILE A 150 2.05 -38.63 12.21
N HIS A 151 2.43 -38.43 10.95
CA HIS A 151 3.31 -37.35 10.53
C HIS A 151 2.49 -36.15 10.05
N VAL A 152 2.72 -34.98 10.65
CA VAL A 152 2.09 -33.73 10.18
C VAL A 152 3.00 -33.07 9.15
N SER A 153 2.55 -33.05 7.90
CA SER A 153 3.23 -32.41 6.77
C SER A 153 2.55 -31.09 6.39
N SER A 154 2.42 -30.75 5.10
CA SER A 154 1.72 -29.58 4.59
C SER A 154 1.20 -29.85 3.18
N THR A 155 0.05 -29.29 2.81
CA THR A 155 -0.45 -29.42 1.42
C THR A 155 0.51 -28.79 0.40
N TYR A 156 1.34 -27.84 0.83
CA TYR A 156 2.36 -27.22 0.00
C TYR A 156 3.64 -28.06 -0.18
N ALA A 157 3.71 -29.28 0.39
CA ALA A 157 4.81 -30.22 0.11
C ALA A 157 4.80 -30.72 -1.35
N GLN A 158 3.76 -30.44 -2.14
CA GLN A 158 3.65 -30.79 -3.57
C GLN A 158 3.36 -29.54 -4.42
N CYS A 159 4.01 -28.44 -4.05
CA CYS A 159 3.87 -27.14 -4.69
C CYS A 159 4.42 -27.07 -6.13
N ASP A 160 5.15 -28.09 -6.58
CA ASP A 160 5.55 -28.25 -7.98
C ASP A 160 4.34 -28.58 -8.89
N LYS A 161 3.21 -29.00 -8.29
CA LYS A 161 1.98 -29.36 -8.99
C LYS A 161 0.85 -28.39 -8.68
N GLU A 162 0.11 -27.99 -9.71
CA GLU A 162 -1.06 -27.11 -9.56
C GLU A 162 -2.25 -27.82 -8.88
N LYS A 163 -2.33 -29.14 -9.06
CA LYS A 163 -3.27 -30.04 -8.40
C LYS A 163 -2.49 -31.10 -7.64
N SER A 164 -2.79 -31.28 -6.35
CA SER A 164 -2.17 -32.30 -5.51
C SER A 164 -3.24 -33.24 -4.95
N ASP A 165 -2.98 -34.53 -5.15
CA ASP A 165 -3.83 -35.63 -4.68
C ASP A 165 -3.33 -36.14 -3.31
N GLU A 166 -4.18 -36.90 -2.62
CA GLU A 166 -3.82 -37.56 -1.35
C GLU A 166 -3.03 -38.86 -1.59
N ILE A 167 -1.90 -38.71 -2.27
CA ILE A 167 -0.92 -39.77 -2.52
C ILE A 167 0.50 -39.29 -2.17
N LEU A 168 1.42 -40.23 -2.02
CA LEU A 168 2.85 -39.96 -1.89
C LEU A 168 3.49 -39.83 -3.26
N TYR A 169 4.43 -38.90 -3.39
CA TYR A 169 5.15 -38.63 -4.63
C TYR A 169 6.64 -38.91 -4.45
N GLU A 170 7.29 -39.34 -5.52
CA GLU A 170 8.71 -39.67 -5.53
C GLU A 170 9.57 -38.43 -5.78
N SER A 171 10.64 -38.29 -5.01
CA SER A 171 11.65 -37.25 -5.20
C SER A 171 12.70 -37.70 -6.22
N SER A 172 13.09 -36.82 -7.15
CA SER A 172 14.23 -37.04 -8.05
C SER A 172 15.58 -36.92 -7.34
N VAL A 173 15.61 -36.43 -6.10
CA VAL A 173 16.82 -36.23 -5.31
C VAL A 173 16.68 -36.91 -3.95
N SER A 174 17.65 -37.74 -3.56
CA SER A 174 17.66 -38.41 -2.25
C SER A 174 17.96 -37.40 -1.13
N GLY A 175 17.05 -37.31 -0.16
CA GLY A 175 17.23 -36.46 1.01
C GLY A 175 18.41 -36.87 1.89
N GLU A 176 18.76 -38.16 1.90
CA GLU A 176 19.92 -38.70 2.62
C GLU A 176 21.24 -38.22 2.02
N HIS A 177 21.37 -38.24 0.68
CA HIS A 177 22.52 -37.66 -0.01
C HIS A 177 22.59 -36.15 0.20
N LEU A 178 21.46 -35.44 0.19
CA LEU A 178 21.42 -34.01 0.50
C LEU A 178 21.89 -33.72 1.92
N LEU A 179 21.43 -34.51 2.89
CA LEU A 179 21.81 -34.37 4.29
C LEU A 179 23.30 -34.65 4.50
N LEU A 180 23.84 -35.69 3.85
CA LEU A 180 25.26 -35.99 3.89
C LEU A 180 26.09 -34.86 3.27
N LEU A 181 25.66 -34.34 2.11
CA LEU A 181 26.27 -33.17 1.48
C LEU A 181 26.24 -31.95 2.40
N ALA A 182 25.12 -31.74 3.11
CA ALA A 182 24.96 -30.65 4.07
C ALA A 182 25.89 -30.77 5.28
N LYS A 183 26.09 -31.99 5.77
CA LYS A 183 27.07 -32.28 6.83
C LYS A 183 28.51 -32.08 6.36
N CYS A 184 28.87 -32.57 5.17
CA CYS A 184 30.22 -32.46 4.61
C CYS A 184 30.63 -31.02 4.28
N LEU A 185 29.72 -30.21 3.74
CA LEU A 185 30.01 -28.83 3.33
C LEU A 185 29.81 -27.82 4.47
N GLY A 186 29.11 -28.19 5.54
CA GLY A 186 28.85 -27.31 6.68
C GLY A 186 28.20 -25.99 6.24
N ALA A 187 28.75 -24.85 6.67
CA ALA A 187 28.28 -23.51 6.28
C ALA A 187 28.34 -23.24 4.76
N LYS A 188 29.16 -23.99 4.01
CA LYS A 188 29.24 -23.87 2.55
C LYS A 188 28.04 -24.52 1.85
N PHE A 189 27.27 -25.39 2.53
CA PHE A 189 26.05 -25.95 1.97
C PHE A 189 24.98 -24.89 1.71
N ASP A 190 24.94 -23.86 2.57
CA ASP A 190 24.00 -22.75 2.49
C ASP A 190 24.22 -21.92 1.19
N GLN A 191 25.36 -22.10 0.50
CA GLN A 191 25.71 -21.44 -0.77
C GLN A 191 25.23 -22.20 -2.02
N ILE A 192 24.84 -23.48 -1.90
CA ILE A 192 24.30 -24.30 -3.01
C ILE A 192 22.83 -24.68 -2.79
N GLU A 193 22.23 -24.18 -1.72
CA GLU A 193 20.87 -24.49 -1.26
C GLU A 193 19.80 -24.27 -2.34
N SER A 194 19.86 -23.16 -3.07
CA SER A 194 18.85 -22.78 -4.08
C SER A 194 18.78 -23.78 -5.25
N THR A 195 19.91 -24.40 -5.61
CA THR A 195 20.01 -25.46 -6.63
C THR A 195 19.05 -26.63 -6.39
N PHE A 196 18.70 -26.92 -5.14
CA PHE A 196 17.84 -28.04 -4.77
C PHE A 196 16.39 -27.62 -4.53
N VAL A 197 16.15 -26.34 -4.22
CA VAL A 197 14.84 -25.82 -3.78
C VAL A 197 14.08 -25.15 -4.94
N ASP A 198 14.67 -25.01 -6.12
CA ASP A 198 14.21 -24.20 -7.27
C ASP A 198 12.74 -24.47 -7.74
N LYS A 199 12.20 -25.68 -7.52
CA LYS A 199 10.79 -26.04 -7.81
C LYS A 199 9.82 -25.80 -6.63
N PHE A 200 10.33 -25.41 -5.48
CA PHE A 200 9.63 -25.27 -4.22
C PHE A 200 9.67 -23.81 -3.74
N PRO A 201 8.57 -23.27 -3.20
CA PRO A 201 8.46 -21.87 -2.78
C PRO A 201 9.35 -21.55 -1.56
N ASN A 202 9.80 -22.56 -0.81
CA ASN A 202 10.72 -22.42 0.32
C ASN A 202 11.30 -23.77 0.79
N THR A 203 12.35 -23.70 1.62
CA THR A 203 13.01 -24.86 2.23
C THR A 203 12.10 -25.71 3.11
N TYR A 204 11.10 -25.10 3.76
CA TYR A 204 10.13 -25.85 4.58
C TYR A 204 9.29 -26.79 3.71
N THR A 205 8.71 -26.30 2.61
CA THR A 205 7.93 -27.13 1.67
C THR A 205 8.76 -28.25 1.06
N TYR A 206 10.01 -27.95 0.68
CA TYR A 206 10.91 -28.94 0.09
C TYR A 206 11.33 -30.02 1.10
N THR A 207 11.69 -29.63 2.33
CA THR A 207 12.09 -30.61 3.35
C THR A 207 10.92 -31.46 3.86
N LYS A 208 9.69 -30.93 3.82
CA LYS A 208 8.48 -31.74 4.03
C LYS A 208 8.25 -32.75 2.91
N PHE A 209 8.43 -32.34 1.66
CA PHE A 209 8.40 -33.26 0.52
C PHE A 209 9.42 -34.41 0.66
N LEU A 210 10.68 -34.08 1.00
CA LEU A 210 11.72 -35.09 1.22
C LEU A 210 11.40 -36.01 2.40
N ALA A 211 10.80 -35.49 3.49
CA ALA A 211 10.39 -36.29 4.63
C ALA A 211 9.25 -37.26 4.28
N GLU A 212 8.32 -36.85 3.41
CA GLU A 212 7.27 -37.74 2.90
C GLU A 212 7.82 -38.85 1.99
N ASP A 213 8.77 -38.53 1.11
CA ASP A 213 9.46 -39.55 0.29
C ASP A 213 10.29 -40.51 1.17
N LEU A 214 10.89 -40.02 2.26
CA LEU A 214 11.56 -40.88 3.24
C LEU A 214 10.58 -41.86 3.90
N LEU A 215 9.42 -41.40 4.34
CA LEU A 215 8.36 -42.25 4.90
C LEU A 215 7.92 -43.31 3.88
N ARG A 216 7.70 -42.90 2.62
CA ARG A 216 7.35 -43.80 1.50
C ARG A 216 8.36 -44.96 1.37
N ARG A 217 9.66 -44.64 1.45
CA ARG A 217 10.75 -45.62 1.22
C ARG A 217 11.06 -46.48 2.43
N THR A 218 10.97 -45.93 3.63
CA THR A 218 11.56 -46.56 4.83
C THR A 218 10.55 -47.04 5.87
N ALA A 219 9.31 -46.54 5.84
CA ALA A 219 8.29 -46.83 6.85
C ALA A 219 7.23 -47.84 6.40
N CYS A 220 7.50 -48.61 5.33
CA CYS A 220 6.57 -49.58 4.76
C CYS A 220 6.21 -50.76 5.69
N ASN A 221 6.86 -50.93 6.83
CA ASN A 221 6.60 -52.02 7.78
C ASN A 221 5.93 -51.57 9.10
N ILE A 222 5.52 -50.30 9.20
CA ILE A 222 4.88 -49.73 10.40
C ILE A 222 3.64 -48.91 10.02
N PRO A 223 2.61 -48.83 10.89
CA PRO A 223 1.36 -48.12 10.59
C PRO A 223 1.54 -46.61 10.54
N VAL A 224 1.70 -46.04 9.34
CA VAL A 224 1.92 -44.60 9.13
C VAL A 224 0.72 -43.93 8.46
N GLY A 225 0.37 -42.74 8.97
CA GLY A 225 -0.48 -41.78 8.27
C GLY A 225 0.16 -40.40 8.17
N ILE A 226 -0.20 -39.65 7.13
CA ILE A 226 0.28 -38.30 6.88
C ILE A 226 -0.92 -37.35 6.84
N VAL A 227 -0.89 -36.30 7.66
CA VAL A 227 -1.89 -35.23 7.63
C VAL A 227 -1.24 -33.97 7.07
N ARG A 228 -1.78 -33.43 5.98
CA ARG A 228 -1.31 -32.25 5.25
C ARG A 228 -2.26 -31.07 5.45
N PRO A 229 -2.05 -30.19 6.44
CA PRO A 229 -2.82 -28.95 6.56
C PRO A 229 -2.42 -27.90 5.52
N SER A 230 -3.40 -27.07 5.10
CA SER A 230 -3.14 -25.80 4.38
C SER A 230 -2.75 -24.67 5.35
N ALA A 231 -2.92 -23.39 4.99
CA ALA A 231 -2.47 -22.29 5.84
C ALA A 231 -3.31 -22.21 7.14
N VAL A 232 -2.72 -22.68 8.24
CA VAL A 232 -3.43 -22.80 9.53
C VAL A 232 -3.68 -21.43 10.16
N LEU A 233 -4.95 -21.12 10.43
CA LEU A 233 -5.43 -19.92 11.11
C LEU A 233 -5.60 -20.12 12.63
N GLN A 234 -6.08 -19.08 13.31
CA GLN A 234 -6.53 -19.14 14.69
C GLN A 234 -7.69 -20.15 14.83
N THR A 235 -7.95 -20.63 16.05
CA THR A 235 -9.06 -21.55 16.33
C THR A 235 -10.40 -20.92 15.98
N TRP A 236 -11.30 -21.67 15.34
CA TRP A 236 -12.64 -21.16 15.06
C TRP A 236 -13.54 -21.27 16.29
N LYS A 237 -13.58 -22.46 16.91
CA LYS A 237 -14.51 -22.78 18.01
C LYS A 237 -13.82 -23.20 19.30
N GLU A 238 -12.87 -24.12 19.24
CA GLU A 238 -12.34 -24.76 20.44
C GLU A 238 -10.80 -24.72 20.53
N PRO A 239 -10.21 -24.78 21.74
CA PRO A 239 -10.88 -24.66 23.04
C PRO A 239 -11.33 -23.24 23.36
N ILE A 240 -10.79 -22.22 22.68
CA ILE A 240 -11.17 -20.80 22.80
C ILE A 240 -11.28 -20.23 21.37
N PRO A 241 -12.38 -19.57 20.97
CA PRO A 241 -12.50 -18.94 19.66
C PRO A 241 -11.50 -17.80 19.44
N GLY A 242 -10.88 -17.73 18.26
CA GLY A 242 -9.91 -16.68 17.91
C GLY A 242 -8.60 -16.78 18.69
N TRP A 243 -8.25 -17.95 19.23
CA TRP A 243 -7.05 -18.12 20.03
C TRP A 243 -5.82 -18.49 19.16
N THR A 244 -4.67 -17.93 19.56
CA THR A 244 -3.35 -18.32 19.05
C THR A 244 -2.28 -18.09 20.12
N ASP A 245 -1.40 -19.08 20.38
CA ASP A 245 -0.22 -18.90 21.25
C ASP A 245 0.97 -18.26 20.52
N ASN A 246 0.90 -18.25 19.19
CA ASN A 246 2.04 -17.91 18.37
C ASN A 246 1.69 -16.85 17.34
N PHE A 247 2.71 -16.04 17.13
CA PHE A 247 2.88 -15.10 16.06
C PHE A 247 3.27 -15.91 14.79
N ASN A 248 2.38 -16.75 14.26
CA ASN A 248 2.55 -17.49 13.01
C ASN A 248 2.66 -16.53 11.80
N SER A 249 3.30 -16.96 10.70
CA SER A 249 3.65 -16.09 9.57
C SER A 249 2.43 -15.41 8.93
N ALA A 250 1.34 -16.16 8.73
CA ALA A 250 0.09 -15.63 8.17
C ALA A 250 -0.59 -14.62 9.13
N SER A 251 -0.83 -15.01 10.39
CA SER A 251 -1.45 -14.14 11.40
C SER A 251 -0.67 -12.84 11.64
N LYS A 252 0.68 -12.88 11.56
CA LYS A 252 1.54 -11.69 11.63
C LYS A 252 1.29 -10.71 10.48
N ILE A 253 1.23 -11.23 9.26
CA ILE A 253 1.06 -10.42 8.06
C ILE A 253 -0.31 -9.74 8.10
N LEU A 254 -1.35 -10.49 8.45
CA LEU A 254 -2.71 -9.99 8.62
C LEU A 254 -2.84 -8.98 9.77
N ALA A 255 -2.22 -9.24 10.94
CA ALA A 255 -2.17 -8.28 12.04
C ALA A 255 -1.42 -6.99 11.66
N CYS A 256 -0.32 -7.08 10.88
CA CYS A 256 0.40 -5.93 10.36
C CYS A 256 -0.45 -5.12 9.36
N CYS A 257 -1.29 -5.78 8.56
CA CYS A 257 -2.30 -5.10 7.74
C CYS A 257 -3.34 -4.38 8.62
N GLU A 258 -3.76 -5.00 9.72
CA GLU A 258 -4.76 -4.44 10.64
C GLU A 258 -4.30 -3.16 11.35
N VAL A 259 -3.05 -3.13 11.82
CA VAL A 259 -2.48 -1.95 12.50
C VAL A 259 -1.91 -0.90 11.53
N GLY A 260 -1.97 -1.15 10.22
CA GLY A 260 -1.46 -0.23 9.20
C GLY A 260 0.06 -0.15 9.14
N ILE A 261 0.76 -1.24 9.43
CA ILE A 261 2.20 -1.38 9.16
C ILE A 261 2.41 -1.97 7.75
N LEU A 262 1.41 -2.70 7.23
CA LEU A 262 1.50 -3.37 5.94
C LEU A 262 0.34 -3.02 5.00
N HIS A 263 0.66 -2.38 3.87
CA HIS A 263 -0.33 -1.88 2.91
C HIS A 263 -0.36 -2.57 1.55
N VAL A 264 0.54 -3.51 1.27
CA VAL A 264 0.61 -4.18 -0.03
C VAL A 264 0.85 -5.67 0.18
N LEU A 265 0.02 -6.51 -0.45
CA LEU A 265 0.15 -7.97 -0.46
C LEU A 265 0.34 -8.51 -1.89
N PRO A 266 1.25 -9.48 -2.09
CA PRO A 266 1.58 -10.00 -3.40
C PRO A 266 0.59 -11.06 -3.88
N THR A 267 -0.62 -10.66 -4.26
CA THR A 267 -1.67 -11.58 -4.72
C THR A 267 -2.67 -10.90 -5.65
N LYS A 268 -3.55 -11.68 -6.30
CA LYS A 268 -4.69 -11.15 -7.08
C LYS A 268 -5.98 -11.28 -6.27
N PRO A 269 -6.92 -10.32 -6.40
CA PRO A 269 -8.22 -10.37 -5.72
C PRO A 269 -8.98 -11.70 -5.91
N ASN A 270 -8.89 -12.31 -7.09
CA ASN A 270 -9.69 -13.49 -7.45
C ASN A 270 -9.02 -14.84 -7.14
N PHE A 271 -7.81 -14.86 -6.57
CA PHE A 271 -7.17 -16.12 -6.21
C PHE A 271 -7.79 -16.71 -4.94
N ILE A 272 -7.88 -18.04 -4.89
CA ILE A 272 -8.34 -18.76 -3.70
C ILE A 272 -7.26 -18.66 -2.63
N PHE A 273 -7.66 -18.22 -1.43
CA PHE A 273 -6.80 -18.20 -0.26
C PHE A 273 -7.06 -19.47 0.56
N ASP A 274 -6.20 -20.49 0.41
CA ASP A 274 -6.40 -21.79 1.07
C ASP A 274 -5.94 -21.76 2.54
N ILE A 275 -6.89 -21.44 3.42
CA ILE A 275 -6.74 -21.32 4.86
C ILE A 275 -7.59 -22.39 5.59
N ILE A 276 -7.16 -22.82 6.78
CA ILE A 276 -7.89 -23.81 7.59
C ILE A 276 -7.81 -23.49 9.10
N PRO A 277 -8.89 -23.57 9.89
CA PRO A 277 -8.83 -23.37 11.34
C PRO A 277 -7.98 -24.41 12.07
N ALA A 278 -7.25 -24.02 13.12
CA ALA A 278 -6.35 -24.92 13.85
C ALA A 278 -7.06 -26.08 14.56
N ASP A 279 -8.26 -25.85 15.08
CA ASP A 279 -9.11 -26.86 15.73
C ASP A 279 -9.49 -27.99 14.76
N PHE A 280 -9.72 -27.65 13.48
CA PHE A 280 -10.03 -28.64 12.43
C PHE A 280 -8.82 -29.53 12.13
N VAL A 281 -7.62 -28.93 12.05
CA VAL A 281 -6.38 -29.69 11.82
C VAL A 281 -6.13 -30.67 12.95
N VAL A 282 -6.28 -30.24 14.21
CA VAL A 282 -6.08 -31.10 15.38
C VAL A 282 -7.11 -32.24 15.42
N ASN A 283 -8.37 -31.95 15.14
CA ASN A 283 -9.41 -32.97 15.09
C ASN A 283 -9.14 -33.99 13.98
N ASN A 284 -8.66 -33.54 12.81
CA ASN A 284 -8.26 -34.43 11.71
C ASN A 284 -7.04 -35.28 12.07
N ILE A 285 -6.04 -34.75 12.77
CA ILE A 285 -4.86 -35.51 13.27
C ILE A 285 -5.29 -36.67 14.17
N ILE A 286 -6.21 -36.42 15.11
CA ILE A 286 -6.69 -37.43 16.06
C ILE A 286 -7.54 -38.49 15.33
N ALA A 287 -8.42 -38.09 14.42
CA ALA A 287 -9.22 -39.02 13.63
C ALA A 287 -8.37 -39.87 12.68
N ALA A 288 -7.32 -39.29 12.07
CA ALA A 288 -6.40 -40.00 11.20
C ALA A 288 -5.62 -41.10 11.95
N ALA A 289 -5.22 -40.85 13.21
CA ALA A 289 -4.60 -41.87 14.06
C ALA A 289 -5.48 -43.11 14.25
N TRP A 290 -6.78 -42.90 14.51
CA TRP A 290 -7.76 -43.98 14.64
C TRP A 290 -7.93 -44.75 13.33
N GLU A 291 -8.06 -44.06 12.19
CA GLU A 291 -8.22 -44.70 10.88
C GLU A 291 -6.99 -45.52 10.52
N VAL A 292 -5.79 -44.95 10.63
CA VAL A 292 -4.52 -45.63 10.31
C VAL A 292 -4.35 -46.90 11.13
N ALA A 293 -4.69 -46.86 12.42
CA ALA A 293 -4.58 -48.05 13.27
C ALA A 293 -5.58 -49.16 12.90
N ASN A 294 -6.74 -48.82 12.31
CA ASN A 294 -7.77 -49.78 11.93
C ASN A 294 -7.67 -50.26 10.48
N SER A 295 -7.10 -49.46 9.59
CA SER A 295 -6.98 -49.76 8.16
C SER A 295 -5.63 -50.34 7.78
N TRP A 296 -4.68 -50.45 8.72
CA TRP A 296 -3.34 -50.96 8.44
C TRP A 296 -3.36 -52.46 8.12
N ASP A 297 -2.93 -52.80 6.91
CA ASP A 297 -2.71 -54.17 6.47
C ASP A 297 -1.21 -54.43 6.35
N VAL A 298 -0.70 -55.40 7.11
CA VAL A 298 0.72 -55.80 7.09
C VAL A 298 1.09 -56.46 5.76
N LEU A 299 0.14 -57.09 5.06
CA LEU A 299 0.37 -57.75 3.77
C LEU A 299 0.37 -56.76 2.60
N ASN A 300 -0.34 -55.64 2.73
CA ASN A 300 -0.39 -54.55 1.75
C ASN A 300 -0.18 -53.19 2.43
N PRO A 301 1.05 -52.91 2.90
CA PRO A 301 1.32 -51.69 3.64
C PRO A 301 1.15 -50.47 2.74
N ASN A 302 0.15 -49.64 3.06
CA ASN A 302 -0.13 -48.41 2.35
C ASN A 302 -0.23 -47.24 3.33
N ILE A 303 0.58 -46.20 3.09
CA ILE A 303 0.58 -44.99 3.91
C ILE A 303 -0.61 -44.12 3.50
N SER A 304 -1.52 -43.89 4.45
CA SER A 304 -2.70 -43.06 4.21
C SER A 304 -2.35 -41.58 4.29
N VAL A 305 -2.76 -40.80 3.28
CA VAL A 305 -2.55 -39.35 3.22
C VAL A 305 -3.90 -38.65 3.34
N PHE A 306 -3.96 -37.62 4.20
CA PHE A 306 -5.15 -36.82 4.47
C PHE A 306 -4.83 -35.33 4.27
N ASN A 307 -5.37 -34.71 3.25
CA ASN A 307 -5.27 -33.27 3.03
C ASN A 307 -6.35 -32.56 3.86
N CYS A 308 -5.95 -31.60 4.69
CA CYS A 308 -6.85 -30.76 5.50
C CYS A 308 -6.78 -29.33 4.96
N ALA A 309 -7.55 -29.07 3.90
CA ALA A 309 -7.50 -27.85 3.10
C ALA A 309 -8.89 -27.45 2.59
N SER A 310 -9.17 -26.14 2.55
CA SER A 310 -10.49 -25.63 2.19
C SER A 310 -10.64 -25.26 0.72
N GLY A 311 -9.53 -25.00 0.00
CA GLY A 311 -9.55 -24.37 -1.31
C GLY A 311 -10.26 -25.16 -2.42
N HIS A 312 -10.40 -26.48 -2.27
CA HIS A 312 -11.18 -27.31 -3.21
C HIS A 312 -12.64 -27.50 -2.80
N GLN A 313 -12.94 -27.54 -1.50
CA GLN A 313 -14.27 -27.90 -0.97
C GLN A 313 -15.12 -26.68 -0.59
N ASN A 314 -14.54 -25.72 0.14
CA ASN A 314 -15.21 -24.52 0.63
C ASN A 314 -14.30 -23.29 0.43
N PRO A 315 -14.06 -22.87 -0.83
CA PRO A 315 -13.07 -21.85 -1.17
C PRO A 315 -13.49 -20.45 -0.71
N ILE A 316 -12.50 -19.64 -0.33
CA ILE A 316 -12.62 -18.19 -0.12
C ILE A 316 -11.59 -17.46 -0.98
N THR A 317 -11.99 -16.41 -1.68
CA THR A 317 -11.07 -15.59 -2.47
C THR A 317 -10.33 -14.56 -1.60
N GLN A 318 -9.15 -14.10 -2.06
CA GLN A 318 -8.38 -13.04 -1.41
C GLN A 318 -9.20 -11.74 -1.22
N LYS A 319 -10.07 -11.43 -2.19
CA LYS A 319 -10.98 -10.28 -2.11
C LYS A 319 -12.04 -10.46 -1.03
N GLU A 320 -12.74 -11.59 -1.02
CA GLU A 320 -13.77 -11.86 -0.01
C GLU A 320 -13.19 -11.85 1.40
N HIS A 321 -12.01 -12.45 1.58
CA HIS A 321 -11.27 -12.37 2.84
C HIS A 321 -10.95 -10.92 3.23
N TYR A 322 -10.42 -10.11 2.31
CA TYR A 322 -10.12 -8.70 2.56
C TYR A 322 -11.37 -7.88 2.91
N ASP A 323 -12.47 -8.06 2.19
CA ASP A 323 -13.72 -7.33 2.39
C ASP A 323 -14.34 -7.66 3.76
N LEU A 324 -14.30 -8.93 4.17
CA LEU A 324 -14.73 -9.37 5.51
C LEU A 324 -13.84 -8.81 6.62
N GLU A 325 -12.52 -8.83 6.46
CA GLU A 325 -11.63 -8.21 7.44
C GLU A 325 -11.76 -6.68 7.49
N ASP A 326 -11.97 -5.99 6.36
CA ASP A 326 -12.19 -4.53 6.34
C ASP A 326 -13.51 -4.17 7.07
N LYS A 327 -14.56 -4.97 6.87
CA LYS A 327 -15.82 -4.88 7.64
C LYS A 327 -15.55 -5.02 9.14
N TYR A 328 -14.88 -6.08 9.59
CA TYR A 328 -14.70 -6.35 11.03
C TYR A 328 -13.63 -5.46 11.70
N SER A 329 -12.61 -5.00 10.97
CA SER A 329 -11.60 -4.08 11.50
C SER A 329 -12.12 -2.65 11.77
N LYS A 330 -13.26 -2.28 11.16
CA LYS A 330 -14.00 -1.05 11.50
C LYS A 330 -14.79 -1.20 12.79
N LEU A 331 -15.25 -2.41 13.11
CA LEU A 331 -15.97 -2.74 14.34
C LEU A 331 -15.00 -2.92 15.53
N PHE A 332 -13.81 -3.47 15.29
CA PHE A 332 -12.79 -3.72 16.31
C PHE A 332 -11.47 -2.93 16.07
N PRO A 333 -11.49 -1.59 15.95
CA PRO A 333 -10.30 -0.82 15.56
C PRO A 333 -9.20 -0.81 16.64
N SER A 334 -7.94 -1.05 16.24
CA SER A 334 -6.77 -0.99 17.14
C SER A 334 -6.37 0.44 17.55
N ASN A 335 -5.96 0.64 18.82
CA ASN A 335 -5.33 1.89 19.26
C ASN A 335 -3.83 1.93 18.97
N ARG A 336 -3.21 0.76 18.74
CA ARG A 336 -1.83 0.61 18.25
C ARG A 336 -1.70 0.87 16.75
N ARG A 337 -2.77 1.35 16.11
CA ARG A 337 -2.80 1.67 14.69
C ARG A 337 -1.78 2.77 14.39
N VAL A 338 -0.75 2.40 13.66
CA VAL A 338 0.35 3.30 13.26
C VAL A 338 -0.06 4.12 12.03
N TRP A 339 -0.86 3.52 11.14
CA TRP A 339 -1.36 4.14 9.91
C TRP A 339 -2.77 3.67 9.55
N HIS A 340 -3.43 4.32 8.59
CA HIS A 340 -4.78 3.95 8.16
C HIS A 340 -4.76 2.61 7.43
N ARG A 341 -5.53 1.61 7.89
CA ARG A 341 -5.67 0.30 7.23
C ARG A 341 -6.21 0.45 5.80
N PHE A 342 -5.42 0.04 4.82
CA PHE A 342 -5.83 -0.27 3.45
C PHE A 342 -4.81 -1.28 2.92
N VAL A 343 -5.24 -2.26 2.13
CA VAL A 343 -4.34 -3.25 1.55
C VAL A 343 -4.55 -3.29 0.05
N ILE A 344 -3.46 -3.13 -0.70
CA ILE A 344 -3.43 -3.27 -2.15
C ILE A 344 -2.99 -4.69 -2.46
N LEU A 345 -3.87 -5.45 -3.13
CA LEU A 345 -3.56 -6.78 -3.66
C LEU A 345 -2.94 -6.61 -5.07
N SER A 346 -1.65 -6.88 -5.23
CA SER A 346 -0.94 -6.72 -6.51
C SER A 346 -0.05 -7.92 -6.87
N PRO A 347 -0.09 -8.47 -8.09
CA PRO A 347 0.60 -9.71 -8.44
C PRO A 347 2.06 -9.61 -8.94
N ASN A 348 2.64 -8.44 -9.21
CA ASN A 348 4.03 -8.34 -9.76
C ASN A 348 4.66 -6.94 -9.64
N SER A 349 5.97 -6.83 -9.99
CA SER A 349 6.97 -5.70 -10.03
C SER A 349 6.58 -4.31 -9.50
N LEU A 350 5.37 -3.83 -9.79
CA LEU A 350 4.70 -2.78 -9.02
C LEU A 350 4.70 -3.05 -7.50
N LEU A 351 4.73 -4.31 -7.05
CA LEU A 351 4.85 -4.66 -5.63
C LEU A 351 6.07 -4.02 -4.96
N GLN A 352 7.25 -4.08 -5.58
CA GLN A 352 8.46 -3.45 -5.02
C GLN A 352 8.31 -1.94 -5.01
N ILE A 353 7.80 -1.36 -6.09
CA ILE A 353 7.57 0.09 -6.20
C ILE A 353 6.56 0.56 -5.15
N LEU A 354 5.43 -0.14 -4.99
CA LEU A 354 4.39 0.17 -4.02
C LEU A 354 4.86 -0.10 -2.58
N PHE A 355 5.61 -1.17 -2.34
CA PHE A 355 6.20 -1.47 -1.04
C PHE A 355 7.23 -0.41 -0.65
N TYR A 356 8.13 -0.01 -1.55
CA TYR A 356 9.06 1.10 -1.31
C TYR A 356 8.30 2.42 -1.14
N TYR A 357 7.27 2.67 -1.92
CA TYR A 357 6.50 3.91 -1.86
C TYR A 357 5.69 4.06 -0.57
N PHE A 358 5.07 2.99 -0.05
CA PHE A 358 4.29 3.04 1.18
C PHE A 358 5.14 2.76 2.43
N HIS A 359 6.03 1.77 2.41
CA HIS A 359 6.64 1.22 3.63
C HIS A 359 8.00 1.84 3.98
N ILE A 360 8.81 2.30 3.01
CA ILE A 360 10.09 2.98 3.32
C ILE A 360 9.89 4.31 4.05
N PRO A 361 8.98 5.20 3.61
CA PRO A 361 8.72 6.45 4.32
C PRO A 361 8.21 6.23 5.75
N LEU A 362 7.28 5.28 5.93
CA LEU A 362 6.79 4.91 7.26
C LEU A 362 7.90 4.31 8.13
N LEU A 363 8.80 3.52 7.53
CA LEU A 363 9.93 2.93 8.23
C LEU A 363 10.94 3.98 8.72
N TYR A 364 11.36 4.90 7.85
CA TYR A 364 12.26 5.99 8.26
C TYR A 364 11.62 6.92 9.29
N PHE A 365 10.30 7.16 9.21
CA PHE A 365 9.54 7.90 10.22
C PHE A 365 9.54 7.20 11.60
N LEU A 366 9.31 5.88 11.64
CA LEU A 366 9.32 5.11 12.89
C LEU A 366 10.72 4.97 13.49
N GLU A 367 11.75 4.80 12.66
CA GLU A 367 13.16 4.78 13.07
C GLU A 367 13.59 6.13 13.67
N PHE A 368 13.10 7.22 13.12
CA PHE A 368 13.36 8.57 13.62
C PHE A 368 12.67 8.87 14.96
N ILE A 369 11.45 8.37 15.16
CA ILE A 369 10.75 8.42 16.46
C ILE A 369 11.53 7.61 17.52
N ASP A 370 11.96 6.38 17.18
CA ASP A 370 12.73 5.55 18.11
C ASP A 370 14.08 6.19 18.45
N PHE A 371 14.76 6.78 17.47
CA PHE A 371 15.99 7.55 17.66
C PHE A 371 15.79 8.72 18.64
N VAL A 372 14.70 9.49 18.50
CA VAL A 372 14.41 10.63 19.39
C VAL A 372 13.90 10.21 20.76
N LEU A 373 13.27 9.04 20.89
CA LEU A 373 12.85 8.49 22.18
C LEU A 373 13.94 7.67 22.88
N GLY A 374 15.18 7.66 22.37
CA GLY A 374 16.30 6.89 22.92
C GLY A 374 16.09 5.37 22.86
N LYS A 375 15.22 4.91 21.95
CA LYS A 375 14.91 3.49 21.72
C LYS A 375 15.79 2.95 20.59
N SER A 376 16.19 1.69 20.68
CA SER A 376 17.00 1.06 19.64
C SER A 376 16.22 0.83 18.34
N GLN A 377 16.92 0.87 17.20
CA GLN A 377 16.42 0.67 15.83
C GLN A 377 15.76 -0.72 15.64
N LYS A 378 14.49 -0.84 16.00
CA LYS A 378 13.73 -2.10 15.96
C LYS A 378 12.85 -2.22 14.71
N HIS A 379 12.50 -1.11 14.05
CA HIS A 379 11.54 -1.09 12.95
C HIS A 379 12.17 -1.49 11.61
N LEU A 380 13.42 -1.11 11.33
CA LEU A 380 14.16 -1.52 10.12
C LEU A 380 14.31 -3.03 10.06
N LYS A 381 14.70 -3.63 11.19
CA LYS A 381 14.75 -5.09 11.35
C LYS A 381 13.37 -5.74 11.22
N LEU A 382 12.30 -5.06 11.62
CA LEU A 382 10.93 -5.55 11.45
C LEU A 382 10.50 -5.52 9.97
N TYR A 383 10.72 -4.41 9.26
CA TYR A 383 10.37 -4.25 7.85
C TYR A 383 11.22 -5.12 6.92
N GLN A 384 12.52 -5.28 7.17
CA GLN A 384 13.37 -6.23 6.44
C GLN A 384 12.86 -7.67 6.60
N LYS A 385 12.51 -8.07 7.83
CA LYS A 385 11.89 -9.39 8.09
C LYS A 385 10.51 -9.53 7.44
N MET A 386 9.74 -8.44 7.33
CA MET A 386 8.44 -8.46 6.67
C MET A 386 8.56 -8.56 5.14
N TYR A 387 9.49 -7.83 4.53
CA TYR A 387 9.73 -7.90 3.08
C TYR A 387 10.15 -9.32 2.65
N ILE A 388 11.08 -9.95 3.38
CA ILE A 388 11.49 -11.34 3.15
C ILE A 388 10.30 -12.30 3.31
N ARG A 389 9.41 -12.06 4.26
CA ARG A 389 8.19 -12.88 4.42
C ARG A 389 7.19 -12.67 3.30
N LEU A 390 7.08 -11.47 2.74
CA LEU A 390 6.20 -11.19 1.62
C LEU A 390 6.70 -11.80 0.32
N SER A 391 8.01 -11.83 0.07
CA SER A 391 8.56 -12.53 -1.10
C SER A 391 8.36 -14.05 -1.02
N VAL A 392 8.31 -14.63 0.19
CA VAL A 392 7.92 -16.04 0.37
C VAL A 392 6.41 -16.24 0.28
N LEU A 393 5.61 -15.28 0.75
CA LEU A 393 4.16 -15.34 0.62
C LEU A 393 3.71 -15.17 -0.84
N SER A 394 4.45 -14.43 -1.67
CA SER A 394 4.09 -14.24 -3.08
C SER A 394 4.12 -15.55 -3.88
N SER A 395 5.04 -16.47 -3.57
CA SER A 395 5.13 -17.76 -4.25
C SER A 395 4.01 -18.73 -3.85
N LEU A 396 3.44 -18.55 -2.64
CA LEU A 396 2.29 -19.31 -2.14
C LEU A 396 0.94 -18.68 -2.53
N ASN A 397 0.81 -17.35 -2.46
CA ASN A 397 -0.46 -16.64 -2.73
C ASN A 397 -0.55 -16.08 -4.17
N GLY A 398 0.48 -16.27 -4.98
CA GLY A 398 0.57 -15.79 -6.37
C GLY A 398 -0.17 -16.64 -7.39
N ARG A 399 -0.82 -17.73 -6.96
CA ARG A 399 -1.69 -18.58 -7.78
C ARG A 399 -2.76 -19.27 -6.92
N THR A 400 -3.74 -19.89 -7.58
CA THR A 400 -4.72 -20.75 -6.92
C THR A 400 -4.19 -22.17 -6.85
N TRP A 401 -4.32 -22.81 -5.68
CA TRP A 401 -3.95 -24.20 -5.47
C TRP A 401 -5.21 -25.04 -5.29
N LEU A 402 -5.21 -26.26 -5.83
CA LEU A 402 -6.31 -27.19 -5.68
C LEU A 402 -5.80 -28.47 -5.02
N PHE A 403 -6.07 -28.60 -3.73
CA PHE A 403 -5.75 -29.79 -2.93
C PHE A 403 -6.99 -30.68 -2.83
N LYS A 404 -6.95 -31.89 -3.40
CA LYS A 404 -8.04 -32.85 -3.22
C LYS A 404 -8.08 -33.37 -1.78
N THR A 405 -9.26 -33.70 -1.28
CA THR A 405 -9.50 -34.10 0.11
C THR A 405 -10.42 -35.33 0.19
N ASP A 406 -10.29 -36.25 -0.77
CA ASP A 406 -11.15 -37.43 -0.94
C ASP A 406 -11.04 -38.42 0.25
N ASN A 407 -9.83 -38.76 0.70
CA ASN A 407 -9.54 -39.57 1.87
C ASN A 407 -9.96 -38.86 3.16
N THR A 408 -9.71 -37.56 3.30
CA THR A 408 -10.23 -36.78 4.44
C THR A 408 -11.76 -36.81 4.49
N LYS A 409 -12.45 -36.67 3.34
CA LYS A 409 -13.91 -36.76 3.25
C LYS A 409 -14.41 -38.16 3.53
N LYS A 410 -13.74 -39.21 3.04
CA LYS A 410 -14.03 -40.61 3.37
C LYS A 410 -13.89 -40.86 4.87
N LEU A 411 -12.84 -40.33 5.50
CA LEU A 411 -12.64 -40.42 6.95
C LEU A 411 -13.78 -39.74 7.72
N TRP A 412 -14.14 -38.51 7.36
CA TRP A 412 -15.29 -37.81 7.95
C TRP A 412 -16.58 -38.63 7.87
N ASN A 413 -16.84 -39.23 6.71
CA ASN A 413 -18.05 -40.03 6.47
C ASN A 413 -18.06 -41.37 7.25
N LYS A 414 -16.91 -41.88 7.68
CA LYS A 414 -16.82 -43.09 8.52
C LYS A 414 -17.14 -42.85 10.00
N LEU A 415 -17.04 -41.60 10.46
CA LEU A 415 -17.31 -41.25 11.85
C LEU A 415 -18.81 -41.28 12.16
N ASP A 416 -19.16 -41.70 13.37
CA ASP A 416 -20.53 -41.56 13.86
C ASP A 416 -20.79 -40.14 14.39
N GLU A 417 -22.06 -39.77 14.57
CA GLU A 417 -22.43 -38.42 14.99
C GLU A 417 -21.78 -37.95 16.31
N PRO A 418 -21.62 -38.80 17.36
CA PRO A 418 -20.84 -38.45 18.53
C PRO A 418 -19.37 -38.11 18.21
N ASP A 419 -18.69 -38.92 17.39
CA ASP A 419 -17.31 -38.66 16.97
C ASP A 419 -17.22 -37.39 16.10
N LYS A 420 -18.15 -37.17 15.16
CA LYS A 420 -18.20 -35.96 14.33
C LYS A 420 -18.37 -34.68 15.16
N LYS A 421 -19.19 -34.73 16.20
CA LYS A 421 -19.41 -33.59 17.10
C LYS A 421 -18.18 -33.32 17.97
N LEU A 422 -17.51 -34.38 18.45
CA LEU A 422 -16.38 -34.26 19.36
C LEU A 422 -15.07 -33.97 18.62
N PHE A 423 -14.86 -34.49 17.42
CA PHE A 423 -13.67 -34.31 16.58
C PHE A 423 -14.10 -33.73 15.22
N ASN A 424 -14.63 -32.51 15.22
CA ASN A 424 -15.15 -31.87 14.02
C ASN A 424 -14.03 -31.37 13.09
N PHE A 425 -14.04 -31.84 11.85
CA PHE A 425 -13.19 -31.35 10.76
C PHE A 425 -13.98 -31.25 9.44
N ASP A 426 -15.28 -30.94 9.51
CA ASP A 426 -16.17 -30.79 8.35
C ASP A 426 -15.93 -29.50 7.57
N ILE A 427 -15.11 -29.59 6.52
CA ILE A 427 -14.69 -28.45 5.71
C ILE A 427 -15.88 -27.77 5.01
N ASP A 428 -16.89 -28.54 4.61
CA ASP A 428 -18.11 -28.01 3.97
C ASP A 428 -18.93 -27.14 4.96
N GLY A 429 -18.78 -27.36 6.27
CA GLY A 429 -19.49 -26.63 7.33
C GLY A 429 -18.79 -25.37 7.86
N ILE A 430 -17.68 -24.93 7.25
CA ILE A 430 -16.95 -23.72 7.69
C ILE A 430 -17.73 -22.45 7.31
N ASP A 431 -18.04 -21.60 8.30
CA ASP A 431 -18.63 -20.27 8.10
C ASP A 431 -17.54 -19.18 8.13
N TRP A 432 -17.14 -18.72 6.93
CA TRP A 432 -16.07 -17.74 6.77
C TRP A 432 -16.34 -16.38 7.43
N ASP A 433 -17.59 -15.93 7.52
CA ASP A 433 -17.91 -14.65 8.19
C ASP A 433 -17.67 -14.75 9.70
N SER A 434 -18.08 -15.86 10.32
CA SER A 434 -17.79 -16.15 11.73
C SER A 434 -16.30 -16.35 12.00
N VAL A 435 -15.60 -17.10 11.14
CA VAL A 435 -14.15 -17.34 11.29
C VAL A 435 -13.37 -16.02 11.23
N ILE A 436 -13.66 -15.14 10.26
CA ILE A 436 -12.94 -13.87 10.08
C ILE A 436 -13.31 -12.85 11.17
N ARG A 437 -14.56 -12.85 11.66
CA ARG A 437 -14.94 -12.06 12.83
C ARG A 437 -14.10 -12.45 14.07
N ASN A 438 -14.08 -13.74 14.40
CA ASN A 438 -13.32 -14.27 15.53
C ASN A 438 -11.82 -14.02 15.34
N PHE A 439 -11.33 -14.07 14.11
CA PHE A 439 -9.96 -13.72 13.77
C PHE A 439 -9.63 -12.24 14.06
N CYS A 440 -10.46 -11.27 13.65
CA CYS A 440 -10.20 -9.85 13.93
C CYS A 440 -10.28 -9.54 15.43
N GLU A 441 -11.28 -10.09 16.12
CA GLU A 441 -11.42 -9.94 17.57
C GLU A 441 -10.27 -10.60 18.34
N GLY A 442 -9.90 -11.83 17.94
CA GLY A 442 -8.78 -12.59 18.48
C GLY A 442 -7.43 -11.92 18.23
N THR A 443 -7.23 -11.30 17.07
CA THR A 443 -6.02 -10.53 16.78
C THR A 443 -5.90 -9.32 17.71
N ARG A 444 -6.99 -8.59 17.95
CA ARG A 444 -7.00 -7.50 18.91
C ARG A 444 -6.67 -7.94 20.34
N LEU A 445 -7.25 -9.05 20.79
CA LEU A 445 -7.12 -9.57 22.16
C LEU A 445 -5.79 -10.30 22.40
N HIS A 446 -5.47 -11.29 21.57
CA HIS A 446 -4.36 -12.22 21.77
C HIS A 446 -3.07 -11.79 21.08
N VAL A 447 -3.14 -11.02 19.98
CA VAL A 447 -1.94 -10.57 19.23
C VAL A 447 -1.55 -9.13 19.59
N LEU A 448 -2.51 -8.21 19.68
CA LEU A 448 -2.26 -6.79 19.98
C LEU A 448 -2.40 -6.45 21.48
N HIS A 449 -2.93 -7.37 22.27
CA HIS A 449 -3.13 -7.23 23.72
C HIS A 449 -3.96 -5.99 24.09
N GLU A 450 -5.03 -5.69 23.36
CA GLU A 450 -5.91 -4.52 23.58
C GLU A 450 -7.31 -4.90 24.08
N ARG A 451 -7.81 -4.17 25.08
CA ARG A 451 -9.13 -4.43 25.70
C ARG A 451 -10.29 -3.74 24.95
N PRO A 452 -11.52 -4.27 24.99
CA PRO A 452 -12.69 -3.72 24.28
C PRO A 452 -13.09 -2.28 24.65
N ASN A 453 -12.77 -1.81 25.85
CA ASN A 453 -13.22 -0.52 26.41
C ASN A 453 -12.61 0.76 25.77
N THR A 454 -11.82 0.64 24.71
CA THR A 454 -11.07 1.77 24.11
C THR A 454 -11.64 2.29 22.78
N ILE A 455 -12.67 1.64 22.22
CA ILE A 455 -13.30 1.93 20.93
C ILE A 455 -13.92 3.36 20.79
N PRO A 456 -14.55 3.97 21.82
CA PRO A 456 -15.27 5.25 21.65
C PRO A 456 -14.40 6.48 21.34
N LYS A 457 -13.11 6.49 21.71
CA LYS A 457 -12.23 7.67 21.56
C LYS A 457 -11.90 8.02 20.09
N ALA A 458 -12.19 7.14 19.13
CA ALA A 458 -11.74 7.27 17.74
C ALA A 458 -12.71 8.00 16.78
N GLN A 459 -13.94 8.35 17.19
CA GLN A 459 -15.06 8.63 16.25
C GLN A 459 -15.49 10.12 16.05
N ILE A 460 -14.88 11.15 16.67
CA ILE A 460 -15.53 12.50 16.75
C ILE A 460 -14.80 13.63 15.96
N LYS A 461 -15.42 14.23 14.90
CA LYS A 461 -15.36 15.68 14.46
C LYS A 461 -15.98 16.02 13.05
N ARG A 462 -17.10 16.80 12.95
CA ARG A 462 -17.43 17.90 11.94
C ARG A 462 -18.89 18.49 11.96
N ARG A 463 -19.08 19.81 11.69
CA ARG A 463 -20.38 20.55 11.49
C ARG A 463 -20.32 21.68 10.40
N VAL A 464 -21.51 22.15 9.92
CA VAL A 464 -21.88 23.00 8.74
C VAL A 464 -23.09 23.90 9.09
N LEU A 465 -23.34 25.05 8.40
CA LEU A 465 -24.65 25.71 8.15
C LEU A 465 -24.55 26.86 7.12
N GLU A 466 -25.41 26.92 6.10
CA GLU A 466 -25.55 28.02 5.08
C GLU A 466 -26.78 28.93 5.36
N GLY A 467 -27.70 28.52 6.25
CA GLY A 467 -28.95 29.24 6.55
C GLY A 467 -28.77 30.54 7.35
N SER A 468 -27.56 30.81 7.86
CA SER A 468 -27.31 31.97 8.70
C SER A 468 -27.38 33.30 7.94
N LEU A 469 -26.96 33.32 6.68
CA LEU A 469 -26.97 34.54 5.86
C LEU A 469 -28.39 34.97 5.47
N LEU A 470 -29.26 34.01 5.16
CA LEU A 470 -30.68 34.27 4.86
C LEU A 470 -31.42 34.85 6.06
N ILE A 471 -31.18 34.32 7.27
CA ILE A 471 -31.79 34.83 8.51
C ILE A 471 -31.34 36.27 8.77
N GLU A 472 -30.03 36.56 8.66
CA GLU A 472 -29.51 37.92 8.78
C GLU A 472 -30.18 38.87 7.78
N LYS A 473 -30.26 38.47 6.51
CA LYS A 473 -30.83 39.30 5.46
C LYS A 473 -32.30 39.60 5.70
N LEU A 474 -33.10 38.60 6.09
CA LEU A 474 -34.52 38.79 6.41
C LEU A 474 -34.70 39.73 7.62
N LEU A 475 -33.90 39.59 8.67
CA LEU A 475 -33.98 40.47 9.84
C LEU A 475 -33.62 41.92 9.51
N ARG A 476 -32.59 42.13 8.69
CA ARG A 476 -32.09 43.46 8.32
C ARG A 476 -32.95 44.16 7.27
N ALA A 477 -33.33 43.45 6.20
CA ALA A 477 -34.01 44.02 5.04
C ALA A 477 -35.55 43.97 5.15
N CYS A 478 -36.11 43.05 5.96
CA CYS A 478 -37.55 42.89 6.12
C CYS A 478 -37.98 43.13 7.58
N PRO A 479 -37.92 44.38 8.08
CA PRO A 479 -38.14 44.68 9.51
C PRO A 479 -39.56 44.36 10.01
N HIS A 480 -40.53 44.18 9.10
CA HIS A 480 -41.91 43.82 9.43
C HIS A 480 -42.16 42.31 9.54
N VAL A 481 -41.15 41.47 9.31
CA VAL A 481 -41.27 40.03 9.61
C VAL A 481 -41.57 39.87 11.10
N ARG A 482 -42.65 39.13 11.41
CA ARG A 482 -43.13 38.92 12.78
C ARG A 482 -42.26 37.92 13.54
N ARG A 483 -42.06 36.73 12.95
CA ARG A 483 -41.29 35.61 13.52
C ARG A 483 -40.58 34.83 12.39
N ILE A 484 -39.41 34.29 12.69
CA ILE A 484 -38.62 33.41 11.83
C ILE A 484 -38.38 32.12 12.59
N TYR A 485 -38.96 31.01 12.15
CA TYR A 485 -38.77 29.70 12.78
C TYR A 485 -37.60 28.97 12.12
N VAL A 486 -36.66 28.47 12.92
CA VAL A 486 -35.43 27.81 12.43
C VAL A 486 -35.34 26.41 13.00
N LEU A 487 -35.39 25.40 12.12
CA LEU A 487 -35.22 23.99 12.48
C LEU A 487 -33.75 23.68 12.77
N ILE A 488 -33.44 23.21 13.98
CA ILE A 488 -32.08 22.82 14.38
C ILE A 488 -32.09 21.43 15.02
N ARG A 489 -31.23 20.54 14.49
CA ARG A 489 -31.00 19.19 15.02
C ARG A 489 -29.94 19.14 16.12
N GLU A 490 -30.04 18.15 16.99
CA GLU A 490 -28.94 17.77 17.88
C GLU A 490 -27.85 17.04 17.09
N LYS A 491 -26.57 17.16 17.50
CA LYS A 491 -25.46 16.49 16.78
C LYS A 491 -24.22 16.33 17.67
N TRP A 492 -23.58 15.16 17.74
CA TRP A 492 -22.34 14.98 18.52
C TRP A 492 -22.42 15.44 20.00
N ASN A 493 -23.54 15.21 20.69
CA ASN A 493 -23.78 15.61 22.09
C ASN A 493 -23.76 17.13 22.37
N VAL A 494 -24.01 17.97 21.36
CA VAL A 494 -24.27 19.41 21.58
C VAL A 494 -25.72 19.69 21.24
N SER A 495 -26.46 20.15 22.25
CA SER A 495 -27.91 20.38 22.23
C SER A 495 -28.34 21.42 21.19
N CYS A 496 -29.62 21.40 20.81
CA CYS A 496 -30.18 22.34 19.84
C CYS A 496 -30.09 23.80 20.32
N GLU A 497 -30.26 24.05 21.62
CA GLU A 497 -30.18 25.37 22.24
C GLU A 497 -28.77 25.95 22.10
N LYS A 498 -27.74 25.16 22.44
CA LYS A 498 -26.36 25.63 22.32
C LYS A 498 -26.00 25.97 20.88
N ARG A 499 -26.45 25.15 19.93
CA ARG A 499 -26.30 25.43 18.49
C ARG A 499 -27.02 26.70 18.05
N PHE A 500 -28.20 26.95 18.60
CA PHE A 500 -29.00 28.12 18.32
C PHE A 500 -28.32 29.39 18.84
N GLU A 501 -27.78 29.36 20.06
CA GLU A 501 -26.97 30.45 20.60
C GLU A 501 -25.72 30.71 19.74
N ASP A 502 -25.01 29.65 19.35
CA ASP A 502 -23.79 29.75 18.56
C ASP A 502 -24.02 30.35 17.16
N LEU A 503 -25.24 30.22 16.61
CA LEU A 503 -25.61 30.85 15.33
C LEU A 503 -25.39 32.37 15.39
N PHE A 504 -25.82 33.01 16.48
CA PHE A 504 -25.74 34.46 16.64
C PHE A 504 -24.33 34.93 17.01
N ASN A 505 -23.40 34.05 17.36
CA ASN A 505 -22.00 34.43 17.58
C ASN A 505 -21.27 34.81 16.28
N SER A 506 -21.87 34.56 15.11
CA SER A 506 -21.30 34.95 13.82
C SER A 506 -21.19 36.47 13.63
N PRO A 507 -20.10 36.99 13.03
CA PRO A 507 -19.90 38.42 12.80
C PRO A 507 -21.00 39.10 11.97
N ILE A 508 -21.70 38.35 11.11
CA ILE A 508 -22.78 38.92 10.28
C ILE A 508 -23.94 39.47 11.10
N TYR A 509 -24.12 38.98 12.33
CA TYR A 509 -25.15 39.49 13.23
C TYR A 509 -24.70 40.68 14.08
N ASP A 510 -23.44 41.10 14.05
CA ASP A 510 -22.93 42.13 14.97
C ASP A 510 -23.68 43.47 14.84
N LYS A 511 -24.09 43.84 13.62
CA LYS A 511 -24.93 45.03 13.38
C LYS A 511 -26.35 44.88 13.94
N ILE A 512 -26.88 43.65 13.99
CA ILE A 512 -28.24 43.32 14.45
C ILE A 512 -28.26 43.09 15.97
N LYS A 513 -27.18 42.59 16.57
CA LYS A 513 -27.06 42.35 18.03
C LYS A 513 -27.37 43.59 18.88
N ASN A 514 -27.04 44.76 18.35
CA ASN A 514 -27.33 46.04 19.01
C ASN A 514 -28.84 46.35 19.09
N ASN A 515 -29.70 45.61 18.35
CA ASN A 515 -31.15 45.71 18.37
C ASN A 515 -31.77 44.38 18.85
N SER A 516 -31.83 44.19 20.16
CA SER A 516 -32.27 42.92 20.78
C SER A 516 -33.68 42.46 20.37
N ASP A 517 -34.55 43.39 19.94
CA ASP A 517 -35.90 43.07 19.50
C ASP A 517 -35.97 42.40 18.12
N GLN A 518 -34.97 42.60 17.25
CA GLN A 518 -34.89 41.88 15.99
C GLN A 518 -34.49 40.41 16.19
N LEU A 519 -33.51 40.13 17.07
CA LEU A 519 -33.07 38.75 17.33
C LEU A 519 -34.15 37.91 18.02
N ARG A 520 -35.00 38.52 18.85
CA ARG A 520 -36.16 37.85 19.50
C ARG A 520 -37.19 37.30 18.51
N LYS A 521 -37.15 37.74 17.25
CA LYS A 521 -38.04 37.23 16.19
C LYS A 521 -37.63 35.84 15.73
N VAL A 522 -36.39 35.42 15.95
CA VAL A 522 -35.91 34.08 15.55
C VAL A 522 -36.25 33.08 16.64
N ILE A 523 -36.98 32.01 16.29
CA ILE A 523 -37.47 30.99 17.21
C ILE A 523 -36.87 29.64 16.82
N LEU A 524 -36.26 28.97 17.80
CA LEU A 524 -35.74 27.62 17.66
C LEU A 524 -36.88 26.60 17.55
N LEU A 525 -36.89 25.83 16.48
CA LEU A 525 -37.65 24.58 16.38
C LEU A 525 -36.68 23.39 16.49
N LYS A 526 -36.95 22.48 17.43
CA LYS A 526 -36.14 21.28 17.62
C LYS A 526 -36.62 20.19 16.67
N GLY A 527 -35.76 19.72 15.79
CA GLY A 527 -36.09 18.62 14.88
C GLY A 527 -34.96 18.29 13.91
N ASP A 528 -35.16 17.29 13.07
CA ASP A 528 -34.19 16.80 12.10
C ASP A 528 -34.87 16.55 10.74
N LEU A 529 -34.21 17.00 9.67
CA LEU A 529 -34.64 16.80 8.29
C LEU A 529 -34.67 15.31 7.90
N GLU A 530 -33.92 14.47 8.61
CA GLU A 530 -33.86 13.02 8.38
C GLU A 530 -34.95 12.26 9.15
N SER A 531 -35.84 12.95 9.87
CA SER A 531 -36.93 12.35 10.66
C SER A 531 -38.32 12.60 10.06
N GLU A 532 -39.23 11.65 10.23
CA GLU A 532 -40.66 11.85 9.89
C GLU A 532 -41.22 13.07 10.63
N LYS A 533 -42.08 13.82 9.95
CA LYS A 533 -42.60 15.11 10.42
C LYS A 533 -41.50 16.06 10.88
N LEU A 534 -40.33 15.99 10.24
CA LEU A 534 -39.14 16.79 10.55
C LEU A 534 -38.66 16.65 12.01
N GLY A 535 -39.10 15.60 12.73
CA GLY A 535 -38.82 15.41 14.15
C GLY A 535 -39.44 16.47 15.07
N LEU A 536 -40.40 17.26 14.59
CA LEU A 536 -41.06 18.31 15.35
C LEU A 536 -42.03 17.71 16.39
N SER A 537 -42.14 18.37 17.55
CA SER A 537 -43.18 18.06 18.51
C SER A 537 -44.57 18.38 17.92
N LYS A 538 -45.63 17.72 18.41
CA LYS A 538 -47.00 18.00 17.95
C LYS A 538 -47.39 19.48 18.17
N SER A 539 -46.90 20.10 19.24
CA SER A 539 -47.09 21.53 19.50
C SER A 539 -46.34 22.39 18.47
N ASP A 540 -45.08 22.09 18.16
CA ASP A 540 -44.29 22.86 17.20
C ASP A 540 -44.84 22.71 15.77
N TRP A 541 -45.28 21.51 15.40
CA TRP A 541 -45.95 21.23 14.12
C TRP A 541 -47.20 22.09 13.95
N ASN A 542 -48.05 22.17 14.98
CA ASN A 542 -49.24 23.02 14.96
C ASN A 542 -48.88 24.51 14.88
N VAL A 543 -47.84 24.97 15.60
CA VAL A 543 -47.38 26.37 15.50
C VAL A 543 -46.95 26.69 14.07
N VAL A 544 -46.24 25.78 13.39
CA VAL A 544 -45.83 25.98 12.00
C VAL A 544 -47.04 26.05 11.06
N ILE A 545 -48.03 25.16 11.21
CA ILE A 545 -49.24 25.15 10.39
C ILE A 545 -50.07 26.43 10.51
N GLU A 546 -50.16 26.98 11.72
CA GLU A 546 -50.99 28.16 12.01
C GLU A 546 -50.26 29.48 11.69
N GLU A 547 -48.96 29.57 11.98
CA GLU A 547 -48.23 30.85 11.95
C GLU A 547 -47.31 31.04 10.74
N VAL A 548 -46.85 29.98 10.07
CA VAL A 548 -45.91 30.12 8.95
C VAL A 548 -46.66 30.39 7.64
N ASN A 549 -46.18 31.38 6.89
CA ASN A 549 -46.72 31.72 5.58
C ASN A 549 -45.72 31.50 4.44
N CYS A 550 -44.42 31.55 4.72
CA CYS A 550 -43.37 31.36 3.74
C CYS A 550 -42.40 30.29 4.25
N ILE A 551 -42.10 29.28 3.43
CA ILE A 551 -41.15 28.22 3.76
C ILE A 551 -39.93 28.35 2.84
N PHE A 552 -38.75 28.46 3.44
CA PHE A 552 -37.47 28.43 2.73
C PHE A 552 -36.77 27.09 3.01
N HIS A 553 -36.82 26.17 2.06
CA HIS A 553 -36.13 24.88 2.17
C HIS A 553 -34.70 24.99 1.62
N VAL A 554 -33.80 25.40 2.51
CA VAL A 554 -32.34 25.54 2.27
C VAL A 554 -31.56 24.36 2.88
N GLY A 555 -32.25 23.46 3.57
CA GLY A 555 -31.63 22.32 4.25
C GLY A 555 -31.18 21.24 3.28
N ALA A 556 -29.87 21.02 3.15
CA ALA A 556 -29.32 19.97 2.32
C ALA A 556 -27.96 19.46 2.84
N SER A 557 -27.62 18.22 2.50
CA SER A 557 -26.23 17.77 2.59
C SER A 557 -25.47 18.18 1.34
N VAL A 558 -24.57 19.15 1.47
CA VAL A 558 -23.68 19.63 0.38
C VAL A 558 -22.35 18.85 0.31
N ASN A 559 -22.22 17.74 1.03
CA ASN A 559 -21.02 16.91 0.99
C ASN A 559 -21.04 16.02 -0.25
N LEU A 560 -20.29 16.41 -1.27
CA LEU A 560 -20.14 15.70 -2.56
C LEU A 560 -19.55 14.27 -2.44
N VAL A 561 -19.13 13.85 -1.24
CA VAL A 561 -18.55 12.52 -0.95
C VAL A 561 -19.51 11.63 -0.12
N ASN A 562 -20.73 12.08 0.17
CA ASN A 562 -21.73 11.24 0.84
C ASN A 562 -22.19 10.10 -0.07
N THR A 563 -22.61 8.98 0.53
CA THR A 563 -23.29 7.91 -0.21
C THR A 563 -24.67 8.37 -0.69
N LEU A 564 -25.20 7.69 -1.70
CA LEU A 564 -26.51 7.97 -2.25
C LEU A 564 -27.61 7.82 -1.19
N ARG A 565 -27.55 6.82 -0.32
CA ARG A 565 -28.51 6.67 0.79
C ARG A 565 -28.53 7.89 1.70
N ASP A 566 -27.37 8.33 2.17
CA ASP A 566 -27.28 9.46 3.12
C ASP A 566 -27.76 10.76 2.46
N ALA A 567 -27.45 10.94 1.17
CA ALA A 567 -27.93 12.08 0.40
C ALA A 567 -29.45 12.00 0.13
N LEU A 568 -30.01 10.81 -0.12
CA LEU A 568 -31.45 10.59 -0.30
C LEU A 568 -32.22 10.97 0.96
N MET A 569 -31.75 10.58 2.14
CA MET A 569 -32.38 10.97 3.41
C MET A 569 -32.38 12.49 3.61
N CYS A 570 -31.23 13.15 3.40
CA CYS A 570 -31.11 14.59 3.64
C CYS A 570 -31.77 15.47 2.58
N ASN A 571 -31.76 15.07 1.31
CA ASN A 571 -32.14 15.94 0.19
C ASN A 571 -33.47 15.54 -0.45
N PHE A 572 -33.80 14.25 -0.52
CA PHE A 572 -35.05 13.77 -1.11
C PHE A 572 -36.14 13.57 -0.06
N PHE A 573 -35.90 12.72 0.95
CA PHE A 573 -36.87 12.46 2.02
C PHE A 573 -37.23 13.73 2.79
N ALA A 574 -36.23 14.52 3.19
CA ALA A 574 -36.48 15.82 3.83
C ALA A 574 -37.38 16.75 2.99
N THR A 575 -37.18 16.77 1.67
CA THR A 575 -38.01 17.57 0.76
C THR A 575 -39.45 17.05 0.73
N ASN A 576 -39.64 15.73 0.74
CA ASN A 576 -40.97 15.12 0.87
C ASN A 576 -41.68 15.57 2.16
N GLU A 577 -40.99 15.50 3.30
CA GLU A 577 -41.56 15.92 4.59
C GLU A 577 -41.90 17.41 4.64
N VAL A 578 -41.10 18.27 4.00
CA VAL A 578 -41.40 19.70 3.86
C VAL A 578 -42.61 19.94 2.95
N ILE A 579 -42.77 19.18 1.87
CA ILE A 579 -43.96 19.25 1.00
C ILE A 579 -45.22 18.86 1.80
N LEU A 580 -45.16 17.76 2.56
CA LEU A 580 -46.27 17.31 3.40
C LEU A 580 -46.66 18.37 4.44
N LEU A 581 -45.68 18.95 5.12
CA LEU A 581 -45.91 20.07 6.03
C LEU A 581 -46.55 21.26 5.32
N ALA A 582 -46.03 21.65 4.16
CA ALA A 582 -46.51 22.79 3.40
C ALA A 582 -47.97 22.62 2.93
N LYS A 583 -48.43 21.38 2.69
CA LYS A 583 -49.84 21.08 2.37
C LYS A 583 -50.78 21.31 3.54
N GLU A 584 -50.30 21.16 4.77
CA GLU A 584 -51.10 21.38 5.98
C GLU A 584 -51.12 22.85 6.43
N VAL A 585 -50.15 23.68 5.98
CA VAL A 585 -50.07 25.10 6.34
C VAL A 585 -51.27 25.89 5.81
N LYS A 586 -52.00 26.56 6.70
CA LYS A 586 -53.31 27.17 6.38
C LYS A 586 -53.25 28.35 5.42
N ASN A 587 -52.16 29.13 5.44
CA ASN A 587 -52.01 30.34 4.63
C ASN A 587 -50.61 30.39 4.01
N LEU A 588 -50.27 29.33 3.27
CA LEU A 588 -49.01 29.25 2.54
C LEU A 588 -49.02 30.27 1.38
N LYS A 589 -48.07 31.19 1.40
CA LYS A 589 -47.80 32.17 0.34
C LYS A 589 -46.74 31.68 -0.63
N CYS A 590 -45.70 31.03 -0.14
CA CYS A 590 -44.67 30.43 -0.99
C CYS A 590 -43.89 29.33 -0.28
N LEU A 591 -43.45 28.33 -1.05
CA LEU A 591 -42.43 27.35 -0.69
C LEU A 591 -41.25 27.50 -1.67
N ILE A 592 -40.11 27.97 -1.19
CA ILE A 592 -38.90 28.12 -2.00
C ILE A 592 -37.93 26.98 -1.71
N TYR A 593 -37.65 26.20 -2.74
CA TYR A 593 -36.67 25.12 -2.68
C TYR A 593 -35.34 25.56 -3.30
N VAL A 594 -34.24 25.42 -2.55
CA VAL A 594 -32.89 25.70 -3.06
C VAL A 594 -32.28 24.41 -3.59
N SER A 595 -32.07 24.37 -4.90
CA SER A 595 -31.43 23.27 -5.62
C SER A 595 -29.99 23.63 -6.01
N SER A 596 -29.51 23.20 -7.18
CA SER A 596 -28.23 23.59 -7.75
C SER A 596 -28.31 23.54 -9.27
N THR A 597 -27.59 24.43 -9.97
CA THR A 597 -27.52 24.37 -11.43
C THR A 597 -26.91 23.05 -11.92
N PHE A 598 -26.10 22.39 -11.09
CA PHE A 598 -25.49 21.09 -11.41
C PHE A 598 -26.40 19.88 -11.19
N ALA A 599 -27.66 20.05 -10.76
CA ALA A 599 -28.63 18.96 -10.67
C ALA A 599 -28.83 18.24 -12.03
N HIS A 600 -28.60 18.96 -13.14
CA HIS A 600 -28.75 18.49 -14.52
C HIS A 600 -27.43 18.58 -15.31
N CYS A 601 -26.30 18.36 -14.65
CA CYS A 601 -24.96 18.50 -15.25
C CYS A 601 -24.55 17.38 -16.22
N ASP A 602 -25.46 16.44 -16.48
CA ASP A 602 -25.40 15.47 -17.59
C ASP A 602 -25.65 16.15 -18.95
N ARG A 603 -26.25 17.35 -18.95
CA ARG A 603 -26.49 18.18 -20.14
C ARG A 603 -25.48 19.31 -20.22
N ASN A 604 -25.10 19.71 -21.43
CA ASN A 604 -24.20 20.87 -21.65
C ASN A 604 -24.92 22.22 -21.52
N ILE A 605 -26.21 22.24 -21.84
CA ILE A 605 -27.10 23.39 -21.70
C ILE A 605 -28.17 23.00 -20.68
N VAL A 606 -28.36 23.84 -19.67
CA VAL A 606 -29.36 23.62 -18.62
C VAL A 606 -30.32 24.80 -18.60
N ASP A 607 -31.54 24.55 -19.08
CA ASP A 607 -32.64 25.51 -19.07
C ASP A 607 -33.29 25.65 -17.69
N GLU A 608 -34.02 26.75 -17.49
CA GLU A 608 -34.84 27.02 -16.30
C GLU A 608 -36.20 26.29 -16.36
N VAL A 609 -36.14 24.97 -16.54
CA VAL A 609 -37.29 24.06 -16.54
C VAL A 609 -37.03 22.88 -15.60
N LEU A 610 -38.09 22.18 -15.22
CA LEU A 610 -38.00 20.91 -14.51
C LEU A 610 -37.87 19.77 -15.52
N TYR A 611 -37.04 18.79 -15.18
CA TYR A 611 -36.81 17.61 -16.01
C TYR A 611 -37.33 16.37 -15.28
N GLU A 612 -37.75 15.39 -16.06
CA GLU A 612 -38.29 14.13 -15.56
C GLU A 612 -37.18 13.11 -15.28
N SER A 613 -37.30 12.41 -14.15
CA SER A 613 -36.44 11.30 -13.79
C SER A 613 -36.96 9.99 -14.38
N SER A 614 -36.05 9.15 -14.87
CA SER A 614 -36.36 7.79 -15.32
C SER A 614 -36.61 6.82 -14.15
N VAL A 615 -36.24 7.21 -12.94
CA VAL A 615 -36.37 6.39 -11.71
C VAL A 615 -37.09 7.19 -10.63
N SER A 616 -38.07 6.57 -9.95
CA SER A 616 -38.78 7.19 -8.83
C SER A 616 -37.85 7.30 -7.61
N GLY A 617 -37.73 8.51 -7.05
CA GLY A 617 -36.93 8.71 -5.83
C GLY A 617 -37.51 7.97 -4.61
N GLU A 618 -38.82 7.74 -4.60
CA GLU A 618 -39.54 6.96 -3.59
C GLU A 618 -39.16 5.48 -3.62
N ASP A 619 -39.07 4.88 -4.82
CA ASP A 619 -38.60 3.50 -5.00
C ASP A 619 -37.14 3.37 -4.57
N LEU A 620 -36.29 4.35 -4.93
CA LEU A 620 -34.89 4.38 -4.49
C LEU A 620 -34.78 4.51 -2.97
N LEU A 621 -35.61 5.34 -2.35
CA LEU A 621 -35.64 5.49 -0.90
C LEU A 621 -36.14 4.21 -0.21
N PHE A 622 -37.15 3.55 -0.76
CA PHE A 622 -37.65 2.26 -0.28
C PHE A 622 -36.56 1.19 -0.37
N LEU A 623 -35.90 1.06 -1.53
CA LEU A 623 -34.76 0.17 -1.73
C LEU A 623 -33.61 0.48 -0.76
N ALA A 624 -33.30 1.75 -0.53
CA ALA A 624 -32.26 2.18 0.40
C ALA A 624 -32.60 1.80 1.85
N LYS A 625 -33.87 1.92 2.26
CA LYS A 625 -34.37 1.47 3.57
C LYS A 625 -34.35 -0.07 3.70
N CYS A 626 -34.79 -0.80 2.67
CA CYS A 626 -34.82 -2.27 2.68
C CYS A 626 -33.42 -2.91 2.69
N LEU A 627 -32.49 -2.36 1.91
CA LEU A 627 -31.16 -2.93 1.73
C LEU A 627 -30.14 -2.40 2.74
N GLY A 628 -30.43 -1.29 3.42
CA GLY A 628 -29.55 -0.70 4.43
C GLY A 628 -28.15 -0.42 3.86
N ALA A 629 -27.11 -0.97 4.49
CA ALA A 629 -25.72 -0.81 4.03
C ALA A 629 -25.42 -1.51 2.68
N LYS A 630 -26.24 -2.49 2.27
CA LYS A 630 -26.07 -3.15 0.96
C LYS A 630 -26.45 -2.23 -0.20
N PHE A 631 -27.25 -1.18 0.04
CA PHE A 631 -27.59 -0.19 -0.98
C PHE A 631 -26.35 0.58 -1.48
N ASP A 632 -25.41 0.87 -0.58
CA ASP A 632 -24.17 1.60 -0.91
C ASP A 632 -23.29 0.81 -1.91
N GLN A 633 -23.46 -0.52 -2.05
CA GLN A 633 -22.72 -1.36 -3.00
C GLN A 633 -23.27 -1.28 -4.44
N ILE A 634 -24.53 -0.90 -4.59
CA ILE A 634 -25.25 -0.84 -5.88
C ILE A 634 -25.56 0.61 -6.29
N GLU A 635 -25.12 1.61 -5.51
CA GLU A 635 -25.43 3.02 -5.76
C GLU A 635 -24.92 3.52 -7.13
N SER A 636 -23.77 3.00 -7.59
CA SER A 636 -23.18 3.38 -8.88
C SER A 636 -24.06 2.98 -10.07
N SER A 637 -24.89 1.95 -9.91
CA SER A 637 -25.86 1.52 -10.92
C SER A 637 -27.04 2.50 -11.06
N PHE A 638 -27.27 3.36 -10.06
CA PHE A 638 -28.36 4.32 -10.04
C PHE A 638 -27.93 5.76 -10.36
N LEU A 639 -26.65 6.11 -10.20
CA LEU A 639 -26.16 7.48 -10.42
C LEU A 639 -26.21 7.94 -11.90
N ASP A 640 -26.57 7.05 -12.83
CA ASP A 640 -26.68 7.29 -14.27
C ASP A 640 -25.49 8.11 -14.83
N LYS A 641 -25.73 9.23 -15.54
CA LYS A 641 -24.70 10.12 -16.08
C LYS A 641 -24.21 11.18 -15.10
N LEU A 642 -24.76 11.24 -13.89
CA LEU A 642 -24.46 12.29 -12.91
C LEU A 642 -23.23 11.92 -12.06
N PRO A 643 -22.38 12.90 -11.72
CA PRO A 643 -21.05 12.65 -11.17
C PRO A 643 -21.05 12.22 -9.69
N ASN A 644 -22.12 12.49 -8.94
CA ASN A 644 -22.21 12.13 -7.51
C ASN A 644 -23.65 12.11 -6.98
N ALA A 645 -23.80 11.58 -5.76
CA ALA A 645 -25.07 11.48 -5.05
C ALA A 645 -25.74 12.84 -4.77
N TYR A 646 -24.97 13.92 -4.58
CA TYR A 646 -25.53 15.24 -4.31
C TYR A 646 -26.32 15.76 -5.52
N THR A 647 -25.71 15.75 -6.71
CA THR A 647 -26.39 16.21 -7.93
C THR A 647 -27.61 15.34 -8.25
N TYR A 648 -27.49 14.03 -8.06
CA TYR A 648 -28.59 13.10 -8.33
C TYR A 648 -29.77 13.28 -7.37
N THR A 649 -29.51 13.46 -6.07
CA THR A 649 -30.59 13.65 -5.09
C THR A 649 -31.26 15.01 -5.18
N LYS A 650 -30.52 16.06 -5.61
CA LYS A 650 -31.12 17.36 -5.96
C LYS A 650 -32.03 17.24 -7.17
N PHE A 651 -31.64 16.48 -8.19
CA PHE A 651 -32.48 16.16 -9.34
C PHE A 651 -33.77 15.42 -8.93
N LEU A 652 -33.66 14.35 -8.15
CA LEU A 652 -34.83 13.58 -7.68
C LEU A 652 -35.79 14.44 -6.85
N ALA A 653 -35.26 15.34 -6.01
CA ALA A 653 -36.08 16.25 -5.21
C ALA A 653 -36.83 17.30 -6.07
N GLU A 654 -36.22 17.75 -7.17
CA GLU A 654 -36.91 18.61 -8.14
C GLU A 654 -38.03 17.88 -8.88
N ASP A 655 -37.80 16.63 -9.30
CA ASP A 655 -38.84 15.81 -9.92
C ASP A 655 -39.98 15.47 -8.94
N LEU A 656 -39.67 15.27 -7.65
CA LEU A 656 -40.69 15.13 -6.61
C LEU A 656 -41.59 16.37 -6.52
N LEU A 657 -40.99 17.57 -6.44
CA LEU A 657 -41.75 18.82 -6.43
C LEU A 657 -42.63 18.97 -7.67
N ARG A 658 -42.10 18.63 -8.85
CA ARG A 658 -42.86 18.60 -10.11
C ARG A 658 -44.12 17.75 -10.02
N ARG A 659 -44.00 16.54 -9.43
CA ARG A 659 -45.09 15.56 -9.36
C ARG A 659 -46.11 15.87 -8.27
N THR A 660 -45.65 16.32 -7.09
CA THR A 660 -46.50 16.33 -5.88
C THR A 660 -46.88 17.72 -5.36
N ALA A 661 -46.27 18.79 -5.88
CA ALA A 661 -46.46 20.15 -5.38
C ALA A 661 -46.76 21.17 -6.51
N CYS A 662 -47.22 20.71 -7.67
CA CYS A 662 -47.58 21.57 -8.81
C CYS A 662 -48.85 22.40 -8.56
N ASP A 663 -49.67 22.01 -7.57
CA ASP A 663 -50.89 22.66 -7.09
C ASP A 663 -50.63 23.65 -5.93
N MET A 664 -49.35 23.93 -5.63
CA MET A 664 -48.92 24.79 -4.52
C MET A 664 -48.03 25.93 -5.01
N PRO A 665 -47.97 27.08 -4.29
CA PRO A 665 -47.09 28.20 -4.63
C PRO A 665 -45.62 27.84 -4.39
N VAL A 666 -45.01 27.10 -5.31
CA VAL A 666 -43.61 26.63 -5.21
C VAL A 666 -42.72 27.41 -6.18
N GLY A 667 -41.49 27.70 -5.78
CA GLY A 667 -40.43 28.14 -6.69
C GLY A 667 -39.11 27.45 -6.41
N ILE A 668 -38.28 27.27 -7.44
CA ILE A 668 -36.98 26.60 -7.33
C ILE A 668 -35.86 27.58 -7.71
N VAL A 669 -34.88 27.73 -6.82
CA VAL A 669 -33.66 28.50 -7.09
C VAL A 669 -32.47 27.57 -7.22
N ARG A 670 -31.73 27.66 -8.33
CA ARG A 670 -30.57 26.84 -8.65
C ARG A 670 -29.29 27.70 -8.67
N PRO A 671 -28.54 27.81 -7.57
CA PRO A 671 -27.23 28.46 -7.58
C PRO A 671 -26.14 27.58 -8.24
N SER A 672 -25.14 28.25 -8.86
CA SER A 672 -23.86 27.63 -9.24
C SER A 672 -22.90 27.53 -8.04
N ILE A 673 -21.57 27.48 -8.24
CA ILE A 673 -20.63 27.32 -7.13
C ILE A 673 -20.64 28.59 -6.27
N VAL A 674 -21.27 28.50 -5.10
CA VAL A 674 -21.42 29.64 -4.20
C VAL A 674 -20.08 30.01 -3.54
N LEU A 675 -19.66 31.26 -3.69
CA LEU A 675 -18.48 31.87 -3.07
C LEU A 675 -18.83 32.70 -1.83
N GLN A 676 -17.81 33.29 -1.21
CA GLN A 676 -17.97 34.29 -0.16
C GLN A 676 -18.83 35.47 -0.63
N THR A 677 -19.45 36.17 0.30
CA THR A 677 -20.23 37.39 0.02
C THR A 677 -19.38 38.44 -0.69
N TRP A 678 -19.94 39.12 -1.68
CA TRP A 678 -19.24 40.21 -2.36
C TRP A 678 -19.34 41.52 -1.58
N LYS A 679 -20.57 41.93 -1.21
CA LYS A 679 -20.85 43.24 -0.62
C LYS A 679 -21.45 43.14 0.78
N GLU A 680 -22.44 42.28 0.99
CA GLU A 680 -23.26 42.33 2.21
C GLU A 680 -23.44 40.97 2.91
N PRO A 681 -23.73 40.97 4.23
CA PRO A 681 -23.66 42.10 5.16
C PRO A 681 -22.22 42.52 5.52
N ILE A 682 -21.25 41.64 5.22
CA ILE A 682 -19.81 41.84 5.37
C ILE A 682 -19.15 41.27 4.11
N PRO A 683 -18.29 42.01 3.38
CA PRO A 683 -17.53 41.49 2.26
C PRO A 683 -16.59 40.33 2.64
N GLY A 684 -16.47 39.31 1.78
CA GLY A 684 -15.56 38.17 1.99
C GLY A 684 -16.01 37.19 3.08
N TRP A 685 -17.23 37.31 3.58
CA TRP A 685 -17.70 36.45 4.67
C TRP A 685 -18.19 35.09 4.15
N THR A 686 -17.92 34.03 4.93
CA THR A 686 -18.48 32.69 4.78
C THR A 686 -18.46 31.96 6.12
N ASP A 687 -19.52 31.22 6.43
CA ASP A 687 -19.62 30.30 7.57
C ASP A 687 -19.20 28.87 7.20
N ASN A 688 -19.39 28.51 5.94
CA ASN A 688 -19.18 27.17 5.45
C ASN A 688 -17.74 26.94 5.02
N PHE A 689 -17.01 26.33 5.95
CA PHE A 689 -15.95 25.40 5.59
C PHE A 689 -16.62 24.23 4.82
N ASN A 690 -16.99 24.37 3.55
CA ASN A 690 -17.34 23.28 2.62
C ASN A 690 -16.59 23.42 1.27
N SER A 691 -16.71 22.41 0.41
CA SER A 691 -15.66 21.87 -0.48
C SER A 691 -14.88 22.86 -1.36
N GLY A 692 -15.50 23.90 -1.94
CA GLY A 692 -14.87 24.87 -2.85
C GLY A 692 -13.92 25.85 -2.16
N SER A 693 -14.40 26.63 -1.20
CA SER A 693 -13.60 27.67 -0.51
C SER A 693 -12.42 27.09 0.26
N LYS A 694 -12.52 25.85 0.79
CA LYS A 694 -11.38 25.16 1.41
C LYS A 694 -10.31 24.77 0.42
N LEU A 695 -10.71 24.31 -0.76
CA LEU A 695 -9.78 23.88 -1.79
C LEU A 695 -8.97 25.09 -2.27
N LEU A 696 -9.66 26.21 -2.49
CA LEU A 696 -9.04 27.49 -2.82
C LEU A 696 -8.16 28.01 -1.67
N ALA A 697 -8.60 27.90 -0.41
CA ALA A 697 -7.75 28.24 0.74
C ALA A 697 -6.48 27.36 0.83
N CYS A 698 -6.54 26.08 0.44
CA CYS A 698 -5.35 25.21 0.33
C CYS A 698 -4.37 25.70 -0.74
N CYS A 699 -4.85 26.27 -1.84
CA CYS A 699 -3.99 26.97 -2.79
C CYS A 699 -3.39 28.25 -2.19
N GLU A 700 -4.14 29.02 -1.38
CA GLU A 700 -3.66 30.26 -0.74
C GLU A 700 -2.48 30.05 0.22
N VAL A 701 -2.54 28.97 0.99
CA VAL A 701 -1.48 28.63 1.96
C VAL A 701 -0.33 27.85 1.31
N GLY A 702 -0.40 27.52 0.02
CA GLY A 702 0.64 26.79 -0.70
C GLY A 702 0.71 25.31 -0.33
N ILE A 703 -0.44 24.68 -0.04
CA ILE A 703 -0.57 23.23 0.20
C ILE A 703 -0.96 22.49 -1.09
N LEU A 704 -1.80 23.12 -1.92
CA LEU A 704 -2.32 22.58 -3.17
C LEU A 704 -1.75 23.36 -4.37
N HIS A 705 -0.98 22.68 -5.22
CA HIS A 705 -0.24 23.24 -6.35
C HIS A 705 -0.72 22.76 -7.71
N VAL A 706 -1.68 21.82 -7.79
CA VAL A 706 -2.15 21.28 -9.06
C VAL A 706 -3.67 21.11 -9.03
N LEU A 707 -4.37 21.64 -10.04
CA LEU A 707 -5.82 21.52 -10.20
C LEU A 707 -6.20 20.78 -11.51
N PRO A 708 -7.19 19.86 -11.49
CA PRO A 708 -7.68 19.10 -12.63
C PRO A 708 -8.58 19.92 -13.54
N THR A 709 -8.04 20.97 -14.16
CA THR A 709 -8.80 21.86 -15.05
C THR A 709 -7.95 22.40 -16.19
N LYS A 710 -8.58 23.03 -17.19
CA LYS A 710 -7.92 23.74 -18.28
C LYS A 710 -8.01 25.26 -18.06
N PRO A 711 -6.99 26.03 -18.45
CA PRO A 711 -6.98 27.49 -18.33
C PRO A 711 -8.22 28.19 -18.91
N ASN A 712 -8.74 27.68 -20.03
CA ASN A 712 -9.83 28.30 -20.79
C ASN A 712 -11.24 27.84 -20.41
N PHE A 713 -11.40 26.94 -19.42
CA PHE A 713 -12.74 26.56 -18.95
C PHE A 713 -13.36 27.68 -18.12
N ILE A 714 -14.67 27.88 -18.30
CA ILE A 714 -15.47 28.80 -17.48
C ILE A 714 -15.60 28.21 -16.08
N PHE A 715 -15.21 28.97 -15.07
CA PHE A 715 -15.40 28.62 -13.66
C PHE A 715 -16.68 29.27 -13.15
N ASP A 716 -17.80 28.53 -13.19
CA ASP A 716 -19.11 29.08 -12.84
C ASP A 716 -19.32 29.23 -11.33
N ILE A 717 -18.97 30.42 -10.84
CA ILE A 717 -19.03 30.84 -9.45
C ILE A 717 -20.04 31.97 -9.25
N ILE A 718 -20.65 32.08 -8.07
CA ILE A 718 -21.61 33.14 -7.74
C ILE A 718 -21.47 33.58 -6.27
N PRO A 719 -21.51 34.90 -5.93
CA PRO A 719 -21.45 35.36 -4.54
C PRO A 719 -22.66 34.92 -3.69
N ALA A 720 -22.45 34.60 -2.41
CA ALA A 720 -23.52 34.13 -1.51
C ALA A 720 -24.63 35.17 -1.27
N ASP A 721 -24.32 36.46 -1.26
CA ASP A 721 -25.29 37.55 -1.11
C ASP A 721 -26.24 37.63 -2.30
N PHE A 722 -25.75 37.38 -3.51
CA PHE A 722 -26.59 37.31 -4.72
C PHE A 722 -27.57 36.15 -4.66
N VAL A 723 -27.12 34.97 -4.21
CA VAL A 723 -27.98 33.80 -4.06
C VAL A 723 -29.09 34.06 -3.05
N VAL A 724 -28.77 34.64 -1.88
CA VAL A 724 -29.76 34.98 -0.85
C VAL A 724 -30.76 36.03 -1.35
N ASN A 725 -30.29 37.06 -2.05
CA ASN A 725 -31.16 38.08 -2.62
C ASN A 725 -32.10 37.48 -3.68
N ASN A 726 -31.59 36.58 -4.54
CA ASN A 726 -32.40 35.86 -5.52
C ASN A 726 -33.44 34.92 -4.88
N ILE A 727 -33.10 34.24 -3.78
CA ILE A 727 -34.03 33.41 -2.99
C ILE A 727 -35.20 34.25 -2.46
N ILE A 728 -34.92 35.43 -1.89
CA ILE A 728 -35.97 36.30 -1.33
C ILE A 728 -36.85 36.89 -2.44
N ALA A 729 -36.25 37.38 -3.53
CA ALA A 729 -37.02 37.89 -4.67
C ALA A 729 -37.88 36.81 -5.32
N THR A 730 -37.39 35.57 -5.37
CA THR A 730 -38.16 34.42 -5.88
C THR A 730 -39.37 34.15 -4.99
N ALA A 731 -39.23 34.22 -3.65
CA ALA A 731 -40.35 34.09 -2.72
C ALA A 731 -41.46 35.11 -3.00
N TRP A 732 -41.08 36.37 -3.25
CA TRP A 732 -42.00 37.44 -3.60
C TRP A 732 -42.72 37.19 -4.94
N GLU A 733 -42.01 36.81 -5.99
CA GLU A 733 -42.60 36.53 -7.31
C GLU A 733 -43.54 35.32 -7.26
N VAL A 734 -43.17 34.26 -6.54
CA VAL A 734 -44.04 33.09 -6.36
C VAL A 734 -45.31 33.48 -5.61
N ALA A 735 -45.19 34.23 -4.51
CA ALA A 735 -46.35 34.66 -3.73
C ALA A 735 -47.32 35.56 -4.51
N ASN A 736 -46.82 36.42 -5.40
CA ASN A 736 -47.65 37.38 -6.15
C ASN A 736 -48.14 36.86 -7.50
N SER A 737 -47.42 35.95 -8.14
CA SER A 737 -47.76 35.43 -9.46
C SER A 737 -48.48 34.07 -9.40
N TRP A 738 -48.67 33.51 -8.21
CA TRP A 738 -49.34 32.22 -8.03
C TRP A 738 -50.82 32.30 -8.42
N ASN A 739 -51.24 31.36 -9.25
CA ASN A 739 -52.64 31.12 -9.61
C ASN A 739 -52.83 29.61 -9.73
N VAL A 740 -53.93 29.09 -9.20
CA VAL A 740 -54.29 27.66 -9.20
C VAL A 740 -54.34 27.07 -10.63
N SER A 741 -54.49 27.91 -11.66
CA SER A 741 -54.46 27.49 -13.07
C SER A 741 -53.05 27.27 -13.66
N LYS A 742 -51.96 27.59 -12.94
CA LYS A 742 -50.59 27.35 -13.41
C LYS A 742 -50.22 25.88 -13.22
N THR A 743 -49.73 25.25 -14.29
CA THR A 743 -49.35 23.82 -14.30
C THR A 743 -47.84 23.59 -14.13
N SER A 744 -47.02 24.64 -14.03
CA SER A 744 -45.55 24.54 -13.99
C SER A 744 -44.93 25.37 -12.87
N ILE A 745 -44.03 24.75 -12.11
CA ILE A 745 -43.23 25.41 -11.06
C ILE A 745 -42.12 26.25 -11.72
N PRO A 746 -42.03 27.57 -11.44
CA PRO A 746 -40.97 28.42 -11.97
C PRO A 746 -39.61 28.05 -11.37
N VAL A 747 -38.59 28.04 -12.25
CA VAL A 747 -37.20 27.76 -11.91
C VAL A 747 -36.34 28.98 -12.23
N PHE A 748 -35.40 29.31 -11.35
CA PHE A 748 -34.50 30.44 -11.45
C PHE A 748 -33.06 29.97 -11.28
N ASN A 749 -32.27 30.00 -12.36
CA ASN A 749 -30.84 29.69 -12.30
C ASN A 749 -30.09 30.96 -11.85
N CYS A 750 -29.26 30.83 -10.82
CA CYS A 750 -28.40 31.89 -10.30
C CYS A 750 -26.94 31.50 -10.60
N ALA A 751 -26.49 31.80 -11.82
CA ALA A 751 -25.19 31.37 -12.36
C ALA A 751 -24.57 32.44 -13.25
N SER A 752 -23.25 32.60 -13.19
CA SER A 752 -22.55 33.67 -13.90
C SER A 752 -22.06 33.27 -15.28
N GLY A 753 -21.87 31.97 -15.55
CA GLY A 753 -21.15 31.48 -16.72
C GLY A 753 -21.74 31.84 -18.09
N ASN A 754 -23.04 32.14 -18.17
CA ASN A 754 -23.69 32.56 -19.42
C ASN A 754 -23.75 34.09 -19.61
N GLN A 755 -23.60 34.87 -18.52
CA GLN A 755 -23.75 36.33 -18.56
C GLN A 755 -22.42 37.07 -18.37
N LYS A 756 -21.72 36.71 -17.29
CA LYS A 756 -20.46 37.33 -16.87
C LYS A 756 -19.42 36.23 -16.60
N PRO A 757 -19.04 35.43 -17.61
CA PRO A 757 -18.13 34.31 -17.41
C PRO A 757 -16.76 34.80 -16.89
N ILE A 758 -16.13 33.95 -16.10
CA ILE A 758 -14.72 34.05 -15.72
C ILE A 758 -14.05 32.73 -16.03
N THR A 759 -12.92 32.75 -16.71
CA THR A 759 -12.13 31.55 -17.00
C THR A 759 -11.29 31.13 -15.79
N GLN A 760 -10.88 29.87 -15.74
CA GLN A 760 -9.98 29.36 -14.70
C GLN A 760 -8.65 30.12 -14.64
N GLN A 761 -8.14 30.56 -15.80
CA GLN A 761 -6.93 31.38 -15.88
C GLN A 761 -7.14 32.79 -15.32
N GLU A 762 -8.20 33.48 -15.73
CA GLU A 762 -8.51 34.82 -15.22
C GLU A 762 -8.73 34.81 -13.70
N HIS A 763 -9.44 33.81 -13.19
CA HIS A 763 -9.60 33.59 -11.76
C HIS A 763 -8.23 33.37 -11.07
N TYR A 764 -7.37 32.53 -11.64
CA TYR A 764 -6.03 32.28 -11.10
C TYR A 764 -5.18 33.56 -11.06
N ASP A 765 -5.16 34.35 -12.14
CA ASP A 765 -4.36 35.57 -12.24
C ASP A 765 -4.81 36.64 -11.23
N LEU A 766 -6.12 36.84 -11.10
CA LEU A 766 -6.70 37.73 -10.09
C LEU A 766 -6.41 37.23 -8.67
N ALA A 767 -6.55 35.93 -8.41
CA ALA A 767 -6.28 35.35 -7.11
C ALA A 767 -4.78 35.41 -6.77
N ASP A 768 -3.87 35.21 -7.73
CA ASP A 768 -2.43 35.38 -7.53
C ASP A 768 -2.07 36.83 -7.20
N LYS A 769 -2.63 37.81 -7.94
CA LYS A 769 -2.50 39.25 -7.66
C LYS A 769 -2.91 39.58 -6.22
N TYR A 770 -4.10 39.15 -5.79
CA TYR A 770 -4.62 39.50 -4.46
C TYR A 770 -4.02 38.67 -3.32
N SER A 771 -3.60 37.42 -3.58
CA SER A 771 -2.87 36.61 -2.59
C SER A 771 -1.51 37.21 -2.20
N LYS A 772 -0.91 38.03 -3.08
CA LYS A 772 0.33 38.77 -2.80
C LYS A 772 0.10 39.95 -1.85
N LEU A 773 -1.09 40.57 -1.92
CA LEU A 773 -1.51 41.68 -1.05
C LEU A 773 -1.97 41.19 0.32
N PHE A 774 -2.73 40.09 0.36
CA PHE A 774 -3.29 39.49 1.56
C PHE A 774 -2.75 38.07 1.87
N PRO A 775 -1.42 37.86 1.94
CA PRO A 775 -0.85 36.52 2.17
C PRO A 775 -1.18 36.03 3.58
N SER A 776 -1.25 34.71 3.79
CA SER A 776 -1.47 34.10 5.11
C SER A 776 -0.16 33.86 5.89
N ASN A 777 -0.21 33.99 7.22
CA ASN A 777 0.90 33.58 8.10
C ASN A 777 1.04 32.05 8.21
N ARG A 778 -0.02 31.31 7.90
CA ARG A 778 -0.03 29.84 7.83
C ARG A 778 0.53 29.28 6.52
N ARG A 779 1.05 30.15 5.63
CA ARG A 779 1.65 29.71 4.36
C ARG A 779 2.83 28.76 4.63
N VAL A 780 2.78 27.60 3.99
CA VAL A 780 3.76 26.51 4.15
C VAL A 780 4.82 26.52 3.05
N TRP A 781 4.44 26.94 1.84
CA TRP A 781 5.33 27.02 0.68
C TRP A 781 4.97 28.20 -0.23
N HIS A 782 5.80 28.49 -1.23
CA HIS A 782 5.46 29.49 -2.25
C HIS A 782 4.20 29.07 -3.01
N ARG A 783 3.26 30.00 -3.20
CA ARG A 783 2.01 29.74 -3.92
C ARG A 783 2.29 29.75 -5.43
N PHE A 784 2.04 28.62 -6.06
CA PHE A 784 1.85 28.48 -7.50
C PHE A 784 0.81 27.38 -7.72
N VAL A 785 0.01 27.48 -8.77
CA VAL A 785 -0.96 26.43 -9.13
C VAL A 785 -0.85 26.12 -10.61
N ILE A 786 -0.73 24.84 -10.93
CA ILE A 786 -0.70 24.32 -12.30
C ILE A 786 -2.09 23.79 -12.64
N LEU A 787 -2.68 24.32 -13.71
CA LEU A 787 -3.97 23.85 -14.26
C LEU A 787 -3.68 22.76 -15.31
N SER A 788 -4.04 21.50 -15.03
CA SER A 788 -3.77 20.37 -15.94
C SER A 788 -4.94 19.38 -16.04
N PRO A 789 -5.40 18.98 -17.25
CA PRO A 789 -6.57 18.12 -17.43
C PRO A 789 -6.30 16.60 -17.47
N ASN A 790 -5.05 16.13 -17.58
CA ASN A 790 -4.70 14.75 -18.01
C ASN A 790 -4.00 13.89 -16.93
N SER A 791 -3.65 12.64 -17.24
CA SER A 791 -2.82 11.71 -16.42
C SER A 791 -1.51 12.29 -15.89
N LEU A 792 -0.95 13.31 -16.57
CA LEU A 792 0.16 14.13 -16.08
C LEU A 792 -0.16 14.78 -14.71
N LEU A 793 -1.43 15.02 -14.42
CA LEU A 793 -1.93 15.50 -13.13
C LEU A 793 -1.47 14.60 -11.98
N GLN A 794 -1.51 13.27 -12.14
CA GLN A 794 -1.05 12.37 -11.06
C GLN A 794 0.45 12.53 -10.84
N ILE A 795 1.23 12.61 -11.91
CA ILE A 795 2.69 12.81 -11.85
C ILE A 795 3.04 14.16 -11.20
N LEU A 796 2.40 15.25 -11.63
CA LEU A 796 2.59 16.59 -11.08
C LEU A 796 2.09 16.67 -9.63
N PHE A 797 0.98 15.99 -9.31
CA PHE A 797 0.46 15.92 -7.96
C PHE A 797 1.47 15.23 -7.05
N TYR A 798 2.04 14.09 -7.47
CA TYR A 798 3.09 13.40 -6.73
C TYR A 798 4.35 14.26 -6.60
N TYR A 799 4.80 14.88 -7.69
CA TYR A 799 6.02 15.68 -7.71
C TYR A 799 5.96 16.90 -6.79
N PHE A 800 4.84 17.62 -6.75
CA PHE A 800 4.73 18.87 -5.97
C PHE A 800 4.17 18.69 -4.55
N HIS A 801 3.37 17.67 -4.29
CA HIS A 801 2.66 17.54 -3.00
C HIS A 801 3.30 16.53 -2.06
N ILE A 802 3.96 15.48 -2.56
CA ILE A 802 4.64 14.49 -1.71
C ILE A 802 5.87 15.09 -1.02
N PRO A 803 6.81 15.75 -1.72
CA PRO A 803 7.96 16.35 -1.05
C PRO A 803 7.55 17.39 -0.02
N LEU A 804 6.54 18.20 -0.35
CA LEU A 804 5.97 19.19 0.56
C LEU A 804 5.32 18.54 1.79
N LEU A 805 4.60 17.42 1.62
CA LEU A 805 4.02 16.65 2.73
C LEU A 805 5.12 16.14 3.67
N TYR A 806 6.18 15.52 3.15
CA TYR A 806 7.30 15.05 3.97
C TYR A 806 8.03 16.20 4.68
N PHE A 807 8.21 17.33 4.00
CA PHE A 807 8.78 18.52 4.60
C PHE A 807 7.94 19.05 5.77
N LEU A 808 6.61 19.04 5.65
CA LEU A 808 5.71 19.47 6.72
C LEU A 808 5.66 18.50 7.90
N GLU A 809 5.71 17.20 7.63
CA GLU A 809 5.83 16.18 8.68
C GLU A 809 7.16 16.29 9.43
N PHE A 810 8.26 16.60 8.72
CA PHE A 810 9.56 16.89 9.33
C PHE A 810 9.54 18.13 10.23
N ILE A 811 8.92 19.23 9.79
CA ILE A 811 8.80 20.46 10.62
C ILE A 811 7.99 20.19 11.88
N ASP A 812 6.84 19.52 11.78
CA ASP A 812 6.00 19.25 12.94
C ASP A 812 6.66 18.29 13.92
N PHE A 813 7.46 17.35 13.41
CA PHE A 813 8.35 16.55 14.23
C PHE A 813 9.35 17.41 15.01
N VAL A 814 10.08 18.31 14.34
CA VAL A 814 11.07 19.21 14.97
C VAL A 814 10.40 20.13 16.01
N LEU A 815 9.16 20.54 15.77
CA LEU A 815 8.40 21.42 16.66
C LEU A 815 7.58 20.69 17.74
N GLY A 816 7.65 19.36 17.82
CA GLY A 816 6.89 18.55 18.80
C GLY A 816 5.36 18.65 18.62
N LYS A 817 4.90 18.96 17.40
CA LYS A 817 3.47 19.08 17.07
C LYS A 817 2.96 17.79 16.44
N SER A 818 1.80 17.33 16.89
CA SER A 818 1.12 16.17 16.30
C SER A 818 -0.01 16.65 15.38
N GLN A 819 0.29 16.99 14.12
CA GLN A 819 -0.73 17.15 13.08
C GLN A 819 -0.64 16.01 12.06
N ASN A 820 -1.80 15.47 11.68
CA ASN A 820 -1.88 14.36 10.72
C ASN A 820 -2.00 14.92 9.29
N HIS A 821 -0.89 15.39 8.74
CA HIS A 821 -0.82 16.04 7.42
C HIS A 821 -1.25 15.10 6.29
N LEU A 822 -0.87 13.82 6.31
CA LEU A 822 -1.31 12.85 5.30
C LEU A 822 -2.84 12.64 5.30
N LYS A 823 -3.50 12.55 6.47
CA LYS A 823 -4.97 12.50 6.53
C LYS A 823 -5.60 13.79 6.02
N ASN A 824 -4.95 14.95 6.20
CA ASN A 824 -5.40 16.22 5.66
C ASN A 824 -5.24 16.26 4.12
N TYR A 825 -4.12 15.77 3.58
CA TYR A 825 -3.89 15.62 2.14
C TYR A 825 -4.82 14.60 1.48
N GLN A 826 -5.11 13.46 2.10
CA GLN A 826 -6.09 12.48 1.60
C GLN A 826 -7.51 13.07 1.58
N LYS A 827 -7.90 13.80 2.65
CA LYS A 827 -9.18 14.52 2.68
C LYS A 827 -9.24 15.61 1.62
N MET A 828 -8.13 16.30 1.36
CA MET A 828 -8.02 17.30 0.29
C MET A 828 -8.16 16.64 -1.08
N TYR A 829 -7.45 15.55 -1.34
CA TYR A 829 -7.50 14.82 -2.61
C TYR A 829 -8.89 14.23 -2.90
N ARG A 830 -9.55 13.58 -1.92
CA ARG A 830 -10.92 13.10 -2.09
C ARG A 830 -11.90 14.22 -2.46
N ARG A 831 -11.70 15.42 -1.90
CA ARG A 831 -12.51 16.60 -2.26
C ARG A 831 -12.17 17.14 -3.64
N LEU A 832 -10.88 17.21 -3.97
CA LEU A 832 -10.41 17.62 -5.29
C LEU A 832 -10.99 16.70 -6.37
N SER A 833 -11.00 15.38 -6.12
CA SER A 833 -11.60 14.39 -7.01
C SER A 833 -13.12 14.50 -7.11
N ALA A 834 -13.82 14.87 -6.04
CA ALA A 834 -15.27 15.06 -6.09
C ALA A 834 -15.67 16.37 -6.80
N ILE A 835 -14.80 17.39 -6.77
CA ILE A 835 -15.00 18.68 -7.45
C ILE A 835 -14.47 18.69 -8.89
N SER A 836 -13.52 17.81 -9.24
CA SER A 836 -12.83 17.83 -10.53
C SER A 836 -13.78 17.80 -11.73
N TYR A 837 -14.90 17.10 -11.60
CA TYR A 837 -15.95 17.10 -12.63
C TYR A 837 -16.48 18.52 -12.91
N PHE A 838 -16.77 19.30 -11.86
CA PHE A 838 -17.37 20.64 -11.94
C PHE A 838 -16.39 21.75 -12.32
N ILE A 839 -15.10 21.60 -11.99
CA ILE A 839 -14.08 22.58 -12.39
C ILE A 839 -13.40 22.23 -13.71
N GLY A 840 -13.50 20.97 -14.14
CA GLY A 840 -12.87 20.44 -15.36
C GLY A 840 -13.77 20.41 -16.60
N LYS A 841 -14.91 21.12 -16.57
CA LYS A 841 -15.86 21.26 -17.68
C LYS A 841 -16.52 22.65 -17.61
N SER A 842 -17.16 23.05 -18.70
CA SER A 842 -17.97 24.27 -18.78
C SER A 842 -19.39 23.94 -19.18
N TRP A 843 -20.35 24.64 -18.58
CA TRP A 843 -21.78 24.49 -18.84
C TRP A 843 -22.37 25.84 -19.22
N LEU A 844 -23.48 25.78 -19.97
CA LEU A 844 -24.30 26.94 -20.27
C LEU A 844 -25.59 26.87 -19.46
N PHE A 845 -25.66 27.63 -18.37
CA PHE A 845 -26.88 27.77 -17.57
C PHE A 845 -27.69 28.97 -18.07
N LYS A 846 -28.89 28.75 -18.60
CA LYS A 846 -29.78 29.86 -19.00
C LYS A 846 -30.34 30.56 -17.76
N THR A 847 -30.52 31.87 -17.82
CA THR A 847 -30.95 32.71 -16.68
C THR A 847 -32.11 33.65 -17.06
N ASP A 848 -32.92 33.26 -18.04
CA ASP A 848 -33.99 34.09 -18.63
C ASP A 848 -35.06 34.51 -17.61
N ASN A 849 -35.54 33.58 -16.77
CA ASN A 849 -36.48 33.81 -15.69
C ASN A 849 -35.84 34.65 -14.58
N THR A 850 -34.58 34.40 -14.22
CA THR A 850 -33.84 35.24 -13.24
C THR A 850 -33.72 36.69 -13.72
N LYS A 851 -33.41 36.92 -15.00
CA LYS A 851 -33.39 38.27 -15.60
C LYS A 851 -34.78 38.91 -15.63
N LYS A 852 -35.82 38.15 -16.00
CA LYS A 852 -37.21 38.64 -15.96
C LYS A 852 -37.63 39.04 -14.55
N LEU A 853 -37.23 38.28 -13.53
CA LEU A 853 -37.48 38.59 -12.13
C LEU A 853 -36.78 39.89 -11.72
N TRP A 854 -35.50 40.07 -12.06
CA TRP A 854 -34.76 41.30 -11.80
C TRP A 854 -35.46 42.53 -12.39
N ASN A 855 -35.94 42.43 -13.63
CA ASN A 855 -36.59 43.53 -14.33
C ASN A 855 -37.98 43.89 -13.76
N LYS A 856 -38.61 43.02 -12.97
CA LYS A 856 -39.90 43.28 -12.31
C LYS A 856 -39.76 44.04 -11.00
N LEU A 857 -38.60 44.00 -10.35
CA LEU A 857 -38.37 44.70 -9.09
C LEU A 857 -38.32 46.21 -9.32
N ASP A 858 -38.83 46.98 -8.35
CA ASP A 858 -38.64 48.42 -8.37
C ASP A 858 -37.20 48.81 -7.98
N GLU A 859 -36.83 50.07 -8.18
CA GLU A 859 -35.47 50.54 -7.92
C GLU A 859 -35.06 50.44 -6.44
N SER A 860 -36.02 50.48 -5.51
CA SER A 860 -35.74 50.34 -4.08
C SER A 860 -35.42 48.88 -3.73
N ASP A 861 -36.18 47.93 -4.27
CA ASP A 861 -35.99 46.50 -4.10
C ASP A 861 -34.77 45.99 -4.87
N LYS A 862 -34.47 46.51 -6.07
CA LYS A 862 -33.23 46.20 -6.78
C LYS A 862 -31.99 46.56 -5.96
N LYS A 863 -32.03 47.71 -5.28
CA LYS A 863 -30.94 48.13 -4.39
C LYS A 863 -30.85 47.25 -3.14
N LEU A 864 -32.00 46.84 -2.58
CA LEU A 864 -32.07 46.08 -1.35
C LEU A 864 -31.80 44.59 -1.56
N PHE A 865 -32.20 44.01 -2.69
CA PHE A 865 -32.06 42.60 -3.06
C PHE A 865 -31.33 42.47 -4.39
N ASN A 866 -30.10 42.99 -4.47
CA ASN A 866 -29.32 42.95 -5.70
C ASN A 866 -28.85 41.51 -6.02
N PHE A 867 -29.25 41.01 -7.18
CA PHE A 867 -28.74 39.77 -7.78
C PHE A 867 -28.47 39.95 -9.29
N ASP A 868 -28.16 41.18 -9.72
CA ASP A 868 -27.86 41.48 -11.13
C ASP A 868 -26.45 41.00 -11.50
N ILE A 869 -26.41 39.89 -12.22
CA ILE A 869 -25.18 39.22 -12.64
C ILE A 869 -24.32 40.12 -13.53
N ASP A 870 -24.92 41.06 -14.26
CA ASP A 870 -24.18 41.95 -15.17
C ASP A 870 -23.35 43.00 -14.38
N GLU A 871 -23.73 43.31 -13.14
CA GLU A 871 -22.99 44.19 -12.21
C GLU A 871 -21.76 43.53 -11.58
N ILE A 872 -21.57 42.21 -11.71
CA ILE A 872 -20.46 41.51 -11.07
C ILE A 872 -19.11 42.05 -11.58
N ASP A 873 -18.33 42.61 -10.65
CA ASP A 873 -16.93 42.97 -10.86
C ASP A 873 -16.02 41.88 -10.27
N TRP A 874 -15.48 41.03 -11.15
CA TRP A 874 -14.63 39.92 -10.75
C TRP A 874 -13.35 40.36 -10.03
N ASP A 875 -12.79 41.53 -10.34
CA ASP A 875 -11.58 42.01 -9.66
C ASP A 875 -11.90 42.33 -8.17
N SER A 876 -13.00 43.05 -7.91
CA SER A 876 -13.47 43.30 -6.55
C SER A 876 -13.93 42.03 -5.82
N VAL A 877 -14.64 41.12 -6.49
CA VAL A 877 -15.09 39.85 -5.88
C VAL A 877 -13.90 39.01 -5.43
N ILE A 878 -12.90 38.82 -6.30
CA ILE A 878 -11.72 38.00 -5.98
C ILE A 878 -10.82 38.67 -4.94
N ARG A 879 -10.72 40.01 -4.94
CA ARG A 879 -10.07 40.76 -3.86
C ARG A 879 -10.71 40.45 -2.50
N ASN A 880 -12.03 40.63 -2.39
CA ASN A 880 -12.77 40.39 -1.16
C ASN A 880 -12.71 38.92 -0.75
N PHE A 881 -12.68 37.99 -1.71
CA PHE A 881 -12.48 36.58 -1.46
C PHE A 881 -11.11 36.26 -0.85
N CYS A 882 -10.01 36.83 -1.37
CA CYS A 882 -8.67 36.60 -0.81
C CYS A 882 -8.54 37.18 0.61
N GLU A 883 -9.03 38.41 0.81
CA GLU A 883 -9.04 39.07 2.12
C GLU A 883 -9.96 38.33 3.11
N GLY A 884 -11.16 37.96 2.68
CA GLY A 884 -12.14 37.21 3.45
C GLY A 884 -11.68 35.80 3.82
N THR A 885 -10.96 35.12 2.92
CA THR A 885 -10.31 33.84 3.23
C THR A 885 -9.32 33.98 4.39
N ARG A 886 -8.56 35.07 4.43
CA ARG A 886 -7.64 35.33 5.54
C ARG A 886 -8.39 35.64 6.85
N LEU A 887 -9.39 36.52 6.80
CA LEU A 887 -10.11 37.00 7.99
C LEU A 887 -11.09 35.97 8.56
N HIS A 888 -11.92 35.38 7.72
CA HIS A 888 -13.07 34.56 8.13
C HIS A 888 -12.78 33.05 8.04
N VAL A 889 -12.02 32.61 7.03
CA VAL A 889 -11.70 31.18 6.85
C VAL A 889 -10.47 30.76 7.66
N LEU A 890 -9.37 31.52 7.59
CA LEU A 890 -8.13 31.24 8.34
C LEU A 890 -8.10 31.89 9.73
N GLN A 891 -9.05 32.79 10.03
CA GLN A 891 -9.18 33.48 11.31
C GLN A 891 -7.91 34.26 11.69
N GLU A 892 -7.31 34.98 10.74
CA GLU A 892 -6.11 35.78 10.94
C GLU A 892 -6.44 37.28 10.96
N ARG A 893 -5.89 38.02 11.92
CA ARG A 893 -6.10 39.47 12.05
C ARG A 893 -5.36 40.28 10.97
N SER A 894 -5.92 41.41 10.56
CA SER A 894 -5.35 42.31 9.54
C SER A 894 -4.00 42.92 9.93
N ASP A 895 -3.76 43.15 11.23
CA ASP A 895 -2.48 43.69 11.75
C ASP A 895 -1.28 42.76 11.46
N THR A 896 -1.52 41.48 11.16
CA THR A 896 -0.45 40.51 10.88
C THR A 896 -0.07 40.40 9.39
N ILE A 897 -0.63 41.26 8.51
CA ILE A 897 -0.32 41.30 7.07
C ILE A 897 1.16 41.61 6.78
N PRO A 898 1.81 42.62 7.42
CA PRO A 898 3.23 42.91 7.13
C PRO A 898 4.14 41.71 7.41
N LYS A 899 3.89 40.98 8.50
CA LYS A 899 4.61 39.75 8.86
C LYS A 899 4.40 38.65 7.80
N ALA A 900 3.16 38.48 7.33
CA ALA A 900 2.85 37.50 6.30
C ALA A 900 3.52 37.84 4.95
N GLN A 901 3.63 39.13 4.60
CA GLN A 901 4.33 39.59 3.40
C GLN A 901 5.84 39.33 3.44
N ILE A 902 6.47 39.44 4.62
CA ILE A 902 7.88 39.05 4.80
C ILE A 902 8.04 37.54 4.61
N ARG A 903 7.22 36.74 5.29
CA ARG A 903 7.24 35.28 5.15
C ARG A 903 7.02 34.85 3.69
N ARG A 904 6.11 35.50 2.97
CA ARG A 904 5.86 35.30 1.54
C ARG A 904 7.13 35.48 0.71
N ARG A 905 7.81 36.63 0.87
CA ARG A 905 9.04 36.96 0.13
C ARG A 905 10.18 35.98 0.43
N VAL A 906 10.30 35.51 1.67
CA VAL A 906 11.29 34.48 2.02
C VAL A 906 11.00 33.16 1.30
N LEU A 907 9.76 32.66 1.37
CA LEU A 907 9.37 31.41 0.71
C LEU A 907 9.48 31.49 -0.82
N GLU A 908 9.16 32.66 -1.39
CA GLU A 908 9.34 32.98 -2.80
C GLU A 908 10.81 32.98 -3.21
N GLY A 909 11.69 33.61 -2.43
CA GLY A 909 13.14 33.57 -2.66
C GLY A 909 13.69 32.14 -2.60
N LEU A 910 13.30 31.35 -1.58
CA LEU A 910 13.71 29.95 -1.45
C LEU A 910 13.27 29.09 -2.64
N HIS A 911 12.07 29.34 -3.17
CA HIS A 911 11.55 28.66 -4.35
C HIS A 911 12.39 28.95 -5.59
N TYR A 912 12.66 30.23 -5.88
CA TYR A 912 13.47 30.60 -7.05
C TYR A 912 14.94 30.20 -6.92
N ILE A 913 15.52 30.23 -5.72
CA ILE A 913 16.87 29.69 -5.48
C ILE A 913 16.90 28.20 -5.83
N THR A 914 15.89 27.44 -5.40
CA THR A 914 15.81 26.00 -5.68
C THR A 914 15.71 25.74 -7.20
N ILE A 915 14.87 26.49 -7.91
CA ILE A 915 14.73 26.37 -9.38
C ILE A 915 16.02 26.76 -10.09
N PHE A 916 16.65 27.87 -9.70
CA PHE A 916 17.88 28.35 -10.29
C PHE A 916 19.04 27.40 -10.04
N SER A 917 19.19 26.83 -8.84
CA SER A 917 20.21 25.84 -8.54
C SER A 917 20.08 24.60 -9.43
N VAL A 918 18.87 24.12 -9.67
CA VAL A 918 18.62 22.97 -10.57
C VAL A 918 18.92 23.34 -12.03
N ALA A 919 18.45 24.49 -12.51
CA ALA A 919 18.67 24.93 -13.90
C ALA A 919 20.15 25.27 -14.19
N TYR A 920 20.86 25.87 -13.24
CA TYR A 920 22.28 26.20 -13.34
C TYR A 920 23.16 24.95 -13.38
N LEU A 921 22.80 23.90 -12.61
CA LEU A 921 23.40 22.58 -12.68
C LEU A 921 23.26 21.96 -14.08
N PHE A 922 22.11 22.10 -14.73
CA PHE A 922 21.90 21.61 -16.10
C PHE A 922 22.62 22.47 -17.16
N PHE A 923 22.69 23.79 -16.99
CA PHE A 923 23.30 24.72 -17.94
C PHE A 923 24.83 24.61 -17.99
N ILE A 924 25.50 24.53 -16.84
CA ILE A 924 26.97 24.42 -16.76
C ILE A 924 27.49 23.17 -17.49
N ILE A 925 26.72 22.09 -17.46
CA ILE A 925 27.16 20.79 -17.99
C ILE A 925 27.16 20.78 -19.53
N TYR A 926 26.23 21.48 -20.18
CA TYR A 926 26.04 21.39 -21.63
C TYR A 926 26.63 22.55 -22.43
N ASP A 927 26.74 23.75 -21.85
CA ASP A 927 27.13 24.96 -22.60
C ASP A 927 28.65 25.04 -22.88
N ASN A 928 29.49 24.49 -21.99
CA ASN A 928 30.95 24.48 -22.16
C ASN A 928 31.44 23.59 -23.32
N ILE A 929 30.73 22.50 -23.63
CA ILE A 929 31.09 21.58 -24.72
C ILE A 929 30.56 22.11 -26.06
N ARG A 930 29.36 22.71 -26.06
CA ARG A 930 28.71 23.20 -27.28
C ARG A 930 29.42 24.42 -27.89
N ASN A 931 29.95 25.31 -27.06
CA ASN A 931 30.52 26.57 -27.53
C ASN A 931 31.99 26.45 -27.99
N ALA A 932 32.72 25.41 -27.59
CA ALA A 932 34.15 25.26 -27.90
C ALA A 932 34.43 24.72 -29.32
N ASN A 933 33.55 23.87 -29.88
CA ASN A 933 33.65 23.39 -31.27
C ASN A 933 32.31 22.81 -31.75
N PRO A 934 31.41 23.61 -32.34
CA PRO A 934 30.07 23.15 -32.72
C PRO A 934 30.07 22.08 -33.84
N GLU A 935 31.09 22.05 -34.70
CA GLU A 935 31.20 21.05 -35.78
C GLU A 935 31.66 19.66 -35.29
N LEU A 936 32.19 19.56 -34.07
CA LEU A 936 32.68 18.28 -33.50
C LEU A 936 31.53 17.30 -33.24
N LEU A 937 30.32 17.80 -32.94
CA LEU A 937 29.14 16.95 -32.76
C LEU A 937 28.72 16.24 -34.06
N ASN A 938 29.00 16.83 -35.22
CA ASN A 938 28.72 16.19 -36.53
C ASN A 938 29.61 14.97 -36.80
N LYS A 939 30.74 14.83 -36.07
CA LYS A 939 31.60 13.65 -36.15
C LYS A 939 31.12 12.49 -35.26
N ILE A 940 30.14 12.73 -34.39
CA ILE A 940 29.58 11.71 -33.50
C ILE A 940 28.35 11.10 -34.19
N ILE A 941 28.50 9.86 -34.67
CA ILE A 941 27.40 9.10 -35.26
C ILE A 941 26.88 8.11 -34.20
N PRO A 942 25.72 8.36 -33.57
CA PRO A 942 25.18 7.44 -32.59
C PRO A 942 24.64 6.19 -33.29
N LEU A 943 25.03 5.01 -32.80
CA LEU A 943 24.47 3.73 -33.22
C LEU A 943 23.65 3.15 -32.06
N GLN A 944 22.45 2.66 -32.35
CA GLN A 944 21.61 2.03 -31.34
C GLN A 944 22.07 0.59 -31.09
N GLY A 945 22.47 0.29 -29.86
CA GLY A 945 22.93 -1.04 -29.47
C GLY A 945 22.80 -1.30 -27.98
N ASP A 946 22.97 -2.56 -27.60
CA ASP A 946 22.90 -3.09 -26.24
C ASP A 946 23.87 -4.27 -26.11
N LEU A 947 24.83 -4.17 -25.20
CA LEU A 947 25.83 -5.22 -24.96
C LEU A 947 25.21 -6.54 -24.50
N GLU A 948 24.00 -6.51 -23.95
CA GLU A 948 23.31 -7.70 -23.48
C GLU A 948 22.57 -8.44 -24.61
N LYS A 949 22.53 -7.90 -25.82
CA LYS A 949 21.82 -8.50 -26.96
C LYS A 949 22.79 -9.17 -27.95
N PRO A 950 22.34 -10.24 -28.65
CA PRO A 950 23.09 -10.83 -29.75
C PRO A 950 23.46 -9.77 -30.80
N ARG A 951 24.68 -9.84 -31.36
CA ARG A 951 25.22 -8.83 -32.30
C ARG A 951 25.21 -7.41 -31.73
N LEU A 952 25.34 -7.27 -30.41
CA LEU A 952 25.29 -5.99 -29.69
C LEU A 952 23.98 -5.21 -29.91
N GLY A 953 22.90 -5.89 -30.35
CA GLY A 953 21.63 -5.24 -30.70
C GLY A 953 21.69 -4.31 -31.93
N LEU A 954 22.77 -4.33 -32.70
CA LEU A 954 22.98 -3.48 -33.87
C LEU A 954 22.12 -3.93 -35.07
N SER A 955 21.71 -2.96 -35.89
CA SER A 955 21.07 -3.25 -37.18
C SER A 955 22.08 -3.85 -38.17
N VAL A 956 21.59 -4.56 -39.19
CA VAL A 956 22.46 -5.13 -40.24
C VAL A 956 23.23 -4.01 -40.96
N ASP A 957 22.56 -2.91 -41.26
CA ASP A 957 23.16 -1.74 -41.92
C ASP A 957 24.28 -1.12 -41.07
N ASP A 958 24.10 -1.03 -39.75
CA ASP A 958 25.12 -0.47 -38.86
C ASP A 958 26.32 -1.41 -38.69
N VAL A 959 26.10 -2.72 -38.68
CA VAL A 959 27.17 -3.72 -38.72
C VAL A 959 28.00 -3.58 -40.00
N GLU A 960 27.36 -3.45 -41.16
CA GLU A 960 28.08 -3.23 -42.42
C GLU A 960 28.85 -1.92 -42.45
N LYS A 961 28.27 -0.83 -41.90
CA LYS A 961 28.97 0.44 -41.77
C LYS A 961 30.21 0.31 -40.89
N ILE A 962 30.13 -0.42 -39.77
CA ILE A 962 31.27 -0.67 -38.88
C ILE A 962 32.35 -1.47 -39.62
N ILE A 963 31.98 -2.58 -40.27
CA ILE A 963 32.90 -3.46 -40.98
C ILE A 963 33.73 -2.70 -42.02
N LYS A 964 33.09 -1.79 -42.77
CA LYS A 964 33.73 -1.03 -43.86
C LYS A 964 34.50 0.20 -43.40
N ASN A 965 34.00 0.92 -42.38
CA ASN A 965 34.45 2.30 -42.09
C ASN A 965 35.19 2.46 -40.75
N VAL A 966 35.28 1.43 -39.91
CA VAL A 966 35.98 1.52 -38.62
C VAL A 966 37.40 0.95 -38.74
N ASN A 967 38.38 1.68 -38.23
CA ASN A 967 39.79 1.23 -38.19
C ASN A 967 40.31 1.01 -36.77
N CYS A 968 39.81 1.75 -35.79
CA CYS A 968 40.22 1.66 -34.39
C CYS A 968 39.00 1.41 -33.51
N VAL A 969 39.07 0.38 -32.66
CA VAL A 969 37.99 -0.02 -31.76
C VAL A 969 38.44 0.21 -30.31
N PHE A 970 37.67 1.00 -29.56
CA PHE A 970 37.83 1.14 -28.11
C PHE A 970 36.64 0.51 -27.41
N HIS A 971 36.83 -0.66 -26.79
CA HIS A 971 35.78 -1.32 -26.01
C HIS A 971 35.85 -0.90 -24.54
N VAL A 972 35.06 0.12 -24.21
CA VAL A 972 34.92 0.69 -22.85
C VAL A 972 33.61 0.23 -22.18
N GLY A 973 32.75 -0.47 -22.91
CA GLY A 973 31.42 -0.86 -22.45
C GLY A 973 31.45 -2.00 -21.43
N ALA A 974 31.00 -1.75 -20.21
CA ALA A 974 30.85 -2.76 -19.16
C ALA A 974 29.86 -2.28 -18.06
N SER A 975 29.20 -3.22 -17.38
CA SER A 975 28.58 -2.93 -16.08
C SER A 975 29.67 -2.79 -15.02
N VAL A 976 29.69 -1.63 -14.34
CA VAL A 976 30.67 -1.28 -13.30
C VAL A 976 30.10 -1.34 -11.88
N LYS A 977 28.90 -1.89 -11.73
CA LYS A 977 28.24 -1.96 -10.42
C LYS A 977 28.72 -3.19 -9.66
N PHE A 978 29.43 -2.99 -8.56
CA PHE A 978 30.00 -4.09 -7.76
C PHE A 978 28.96 -5.02 -7.11
N VAL A 979 27.70 -4.56 -7.00
CA VAL A 979 26.58 -5.31 -6.39
C VAL A 979 25.65 -5.96 -7.41
N ASP A 980 25.87 -5.71 -8.72
CA ASP A 980 25.01 -6.29 -9.75
C ASP A 980 25.26 -7.81 -9.83
N PRO A 981 24.21 -8.62 -10.08
CA PRO A 981 24.31 -10.07 -10.12
C PRO A 981 25.28 -10.59 -11.19
N LEU A 982 25.91 -11.76 -10.96
CA LEU A 982 26.91 -12.34 -11.85
C LEU A 982 26.40 -12.54 -13.28
N SER A 983 25.14 -12.93 -13.47
CA SER A 983 24.47 -13.17 -14.74
C SER A 983 24.44 -11.91 -15.60
N SER A 984 24.02 -10.78 -15.02
CA SER A 984 24.03 -9.47 -15.69
C SER A 984 25.46 -9.08 -16.05
N GLN A 985 26.43 -9.32 -15.16
CA GLN A 985 27.83 -9.01 -15.44
C GLN A 985 28.46 -9.95 -16.49
N LEU A 986 28.10 -11.23 -16.53
CA LEU A 986 28.52 -12.16 -17.57
C LEU A 986 27.91 -11.76 -18.91
N GLN A 987 26.64 -11.34 -18.91
CA GLN A 987 25.95 -10.89 -20.10
C GLN A 987 26.60 -9.62 -20.67
N SER A 988 26.81 -8.58 -19.86
CA SER A 988 27.39 -7.32 -20.32
C SER A 988 28.89 -7.39 -20.55
N ASN A 989 29.65 -7.97 -19.61
CA ASN A 989 31.12 -7.86 -19.58
C ASN A 989 31.81 -9.00 -20.31
N LEU A 990 31.25 -10.22 -20.32
CA LEU A 990 31.87 -11.38 -21.01
C LEU A 990 31.23 -11.65 -22.38
N ILE A 991 29.90 -11.81 -22.45
CA ILE A 991 29.18 -12.09 -23.70
C ILE A 991 29.22 -10.86 -24.62
N GLY A 992 28.95 -9.66 -24.10
CA GLY A 992 29.14 -8.43 -24.88
C GLY A 992 30.57 -8.28 -25.44
N THR A 993 31.57 -8.67 -24.66
CA THR A 993 32.98 -8.70 -25.12
C THR A 993 33.23 -9.79 -26.17
N TYR A 994 32.59 -10.94 -26.06
CA TYR A 994 32.64 -11.97 -27.11
C TYR A 994 32.07 -11.46 -28.44
N GLU A 995 30.89 -10.82 -28.40
CA GLU A 995 30.22 -10.29 -29.59
C GLU A 995 31.05 -9.19 -30.28
N ILE A 996 31.67 -8.27 -29.52
CA ILE A 996 32.53 -7.24 -30.12
C ILE A 996 33.80 -7.85 -30.75
N ILE A 997 34.40 -8.89 -30.14
CA ILE A 997 35.53 -9.62 -30.74
C ILE A 997 35.12 -10.25 -32.08
N GLN A 998 33.93 -10.87 -32.16
CA GLN A 998 33.44 -11.45 -33.42
C GLN A 998 33.18 -10.38 -34.49
N LEU A 999 32.69 -9.21 -34.11
CA LEU A 999 32.52 -8.09 -35.04
C LEU A 999 33.88 -7.56 -35.51
N THR A 1000 34.85 -7.45 -34.60
CA THR A 1000 36.18 -6.91 -34.86
C THR A 1000 36.97 -7.78 -35.85
N LYS A 1001 36.76 -9.10 -35.81
CA LYS A 1001 37.33 -10.05 -36.79
C LYS A 1001 36.85 -9.82 -38.23
N GLN A 1002 35.71 -9.15 -38.40
CA GLN A 1002 35.11 -8.91 -39.72
C GLN A 1002 35.48 -7.54 -40.28
N ILE A 1003 36.06 -6.64 -39.48
CA ILE A 1003 36.45 -5.30 -39.91
C ILE A 1003 37.57 -5.39 -40.95
N GLU A 1004 37.35 -4.78 -42.12
CA GLU A 1004 38.24 -4.92 -43.28
C GLU A 1004 39.63 -4.32 -43.05
N ASN A 1005 39.69 -3.18 -42.34
CA ASN A 1005 40.91 -2.39 -42.15
C ASN A 1005 41.20 -2.11 -40.66
N LEU A 1006 41.11 -3.16 -39.82
CA LEU A 1006 41.37 -3.03 -38.39
C LEU A 1006 42.85 -2.71 -38.12
N GLN A 1007 43.09 -1.54 -37.53
CA GLN A 1007 44.40 -1.07 -37.10
C GLN A 1007 44.64 -1.35 -35.62
N SER A 1008 43.64 -1.13 -34.75
CA SER A 1008 43.80 -1.35 -33.31
C SER A 1008 42.49 -1.73 -32.63
N PHE A 1009 42.59 -2.58 -31.62
CA PHE A 1009 41.50 -2.95 -30.72
C PHE A 1009 41.95 -2.82 -29.27
N ILE A 1010 41.45 -1.78 -28.59
CA ILE A 1010 41.75 -1.49 -27.19
C ILE A 1010 40.62 -1.98 -26.31
N TYR A 1011 40.92 -2.95 -25.44
CA TYR A 1011 40.02 -3.43 -24.41
C TYR A 1011 40.34 -2.77 -23.07
N VAL A 1012 39.33 -2.15 -22.45
CA VAL A 1012 39.48 -1.56 -21.11
C VAL A 1012 39.08 -2.59 -20.06
N SER A 1013 40.07 -3.07 -19.31
CA SER A 1013 39.91 -3.95 -18.17
C SER A 1013 39.98 -3.14 -16.86
N THR A 1014 40.49 -3.73 -15.79
CA THR A 1014 40.81 -3.04 -14.53
C THR A 1014 42.04 -3.68 -13.91
N ALA A 1015 42.87 -2.91 -13.21
CA ALA A 1015 44.03 -3.42 -12.48
C ALA A 1015 43.63 -4.47 -11.42
N TYR A 1016 42.37 -4.41 -10.94
CA TYR A 1016 41.81 -5.37 -10.00
C TYR A 1016 41.31 -6.67 -10.65
N SER A 1017 41.41 -6.83 -11.97
CA SER A 1017 41.05 -8.06 -12.68
C SER A 1017 41.92 -9.25 -12.29
N GLN A 1018 43.03 -9.01 -11.59
CA GLN A 1018 43.94 -10.03 -11.07
C GLN A 1018 44.23 -9.81 -9.58
N CYS A 1019 43.25 -9.27 -8.84
CA CYS A 1019 43.36 -8.97 -7.40
C CYS A 1019 43.61 -10.19 -6.49
N THR A 1020 43.61 -11.41 -7.03
CA THR A 1020 44.05 -12.63 -6.32
C THR A 1020 45.57 -12.72 -6.19
N LYS A 1021 46.31 -11.88 -6.93
CA LYS A 1021 47.76 -11.75 -6.88
C LYS A 1021 48.12 -10.53 -6.04
N LYS A 1022 49.22 -10.63 -5.29
CA LYS A 1022 49.77 -9.51 -4.51
C LYS A 1022 50.42 -8.45 -5.39
N THR A 1023 51.03 -8.87 -6.49
CA THR A 1023 51.62 -8.00 -7.52
C THR A 1023 51.00 -8.35 -8.86
N VAL A 1024 50.48 -7.35 -9.57
CA VAL A 1024 49.89 -7.48 -10.90
C VAL A 1024 50.85 -6.85 -11.90
N GLU A 1025 51.55 -7.70 -12.65
CA GLU A 1025 52.46 -7.35 -13.73
C GLU A 1025 51.68 -7.06 -15.03
N GLU A 1026 52.35 -6.41 -15.98
CA GLU A 1026 51.85 -6.14 -17.33
C GLU A 1026 51.87 -7.38 -18.23
N VAL A 1027 51.28 -8.47 -17.73
CA VAL A 1027 51.18 -9.76 -18.43
C VAL A 1027 49.75 -10.27 -18.42
N LEU A 1028 49.45 -11.17 -19.36
CA LEU A 1028 48.23 -11.96 -19.35
C LEU A 1028 48.38 -13.12 -18.37
N TYR A 1029 47.45 -13.22 -17.43
CA TYR A 1029 47.40 -14.31 -16.47
C TYR A 1029 46.46 -15.41 -16.96
N GLU A 1030 46.75 -16.66 -16.60
CA GLU A 1030 45.79 -17.74 -16.79
C GLU A 1030 44.66 -17.59 -15.77
N SER A 1031 43.43 -17.54 -16.29
CA SER A 1031 42.23 -17.52 -15.44
C SER A 1031 42.05 -18.86 -14.74
N THR A 1032 41.61 -18.81 -13.49
CA THR A 1032 41.24 -19.99 -12.69
C THR A 1032 40.10 -20.82 -13.28
N VAL A 1033 39.26 -20.20 -14.12
CA VAL A 1033 38.15 -20.83 -14.84
C VAL A 1033 38.22 -20.41 -16.31
N SER A 1034 38.03 -21.35 -17.24
CA SER A 1034 38.04 -21.05 -18.68
C SER A 1034 36.89 -20.12 -19.07
N SER A 1035 37.22 -19.07 -19.83
CA SER A 1035 36.24 -18.16 -20.43
C SER A 1035 35.21 -18.87 -21.33
N GLU A 1036 35.59 -19.94 -22.05
CA GLU A 1036 34.69 -20.73 -22.91
C GLU A 1036 33.70 -21.55 -22.09
N SER A 1037 34.18 -22.20 -21.02
CA SER A 1037 33.32 -22.91 -20.07
C SER A 1037 32.31 -21.96 -19.43
N MET A 1038 32.75 -20.74 -19.09
CA MET A 1038 31.85 -19.71 -18.56
C MET A 1038 30.86 -19.19 -19.59
N LEU A 1039 31.24 -19.09 -20.86
CA LEU A 1039 30.34 -18.69 -21.94
C LEU A 1039 29.27 -19.76 -22.21
N LEU A 1040 29.66 -21.05 -22.15
CA LEU A 1040 28.74 -22.19 -22.25
C LEU A 1040 27.80 -22.26 -21.06
N LEU A 1041 28.31 -22.08 -19.84
CA LEU A 1041 27.49 -21.99 -18.63
C LEU A 1041 26.50 -20.83 -18.75
N ALA A 1042 26.95 -19.65 -19.16
CA ALA A 1042 26.11 -18.48 -19.33
C ALA A 1042 24.99 -18.66 -20.38
N LYS A 1043 25.21 -19.51 -21.39
CA LYS A 1043 24.20 -19.86 -22.41
C LYS A 1043 23.30 -21.03 -21.99
N ALA A 1044 23.81 -21.95 -21.17
CA ALA A 1044 23.10 -23.17 -20.77
C ALA A 1044 22.18 -22.95 -19.56
N PHE A 1045 22.50 -21.98 -18.70
CA PHE A 1045 21.75 -21.66 -17.50
C PHE A 1045 21.05 -20.31 -17.66
N ASP A 1046 19.84 -20.20 -17.11
CA ASP A 1046 19.14 -18.93 -17.02
C ASP A 1046 19.86 -17.97 -16.04
N SER A 1047 19.50 -16.68 -16.12
CA SER A 1047 20.16 -15.64 -15.33
C SER A 1047 20.09 -15.89 -13.83
N ALA A 1048 18.96 -16.40 -13.34
CA ALA A 1048 18.77 -16.71 -11.92
C ALA A 1048 19.76 -17.80 -11.43
N LYS A 1049 19.94 -18.88 -12.19
CA LYS A 1049 20.89 -19.95 -11.83
C LYS A 1049 22.35 -19.49 -11.87
N LEU A 1050 22.71 -18.65 -12.83
CA LEU A 1050 24.06 -18.07 -12.91
C LEU A 1050 24.37 -17.17 -11.71
N ASP A 1051 23.37 -16.43 -11.22
CA ASP A 1051 23.49 -15.58 -10.04
C ASP A 1051 23.59 -16.37 -8.74
N GLU A 1052 22.86 -17.48 -8.64
CA GLU A 1052 22.94 -18.40 -7.52
C GLU A 1052 24.31 -19.08 -7.41
N MET A 1053 24.94 -19.40 -8.54
CA MET A 1053 26.29 -19.95 -8.59
C MET A 1053 27.40 -18.92 -8.36
N SER A 1054 27.05 -17.63 -8.19
CA SER A 1054 28.00 -16.53 -8.21
C SER A 1054 29.13 -16.67 -7.19
N SER A 1055 28.84 -16.98 -5.92
CA SER A 1055 29.88 -17.11 -4.89
C SER A 1055 30.85 -18.27 -5.11
N ILE A 1056 30.44 -19.29 -5.88
CA ILE A 1056 31.25 -20.47 -6.19
C ILE A 1056 32.12 -20.19 -7.42
N VAL A 1057 31.50 -19.61 -8.44
CA VAL A 1057 32.13 -19.32 -9.73
C VAL A 1057 33.11 -18.15 -9.62
N ILE A 1058 32.78 -17.11 -8.85
CA ILE A 1058 33.64 -15.95 -8.59
C ILE A 1058 34.86 -16.35 -7.73
N GLY A 1059 34.74 -17.37 -6.88
CA GLY A 1059 35.87 -17.94 -6.15
C GLY A 1059 36.61 -16.93 -5.26
N LYS A 1060 37.90 -16.69 -5.55
CA LYS A 1060 38.77 -15.78 -4.75
C LYS A 1060 38.61 -14.29 -5.09
N TYR A 1061 37.82 -13.97 -6.09
CA TYR A 1061 37.61 -12.58 -6.51
C TYR A 1061 36.62 -11.88 -5.56
N PRO A 1062 36.81 -10.60 -5.25
CA PRO A 1062 36.00 -9.86 -4.28
C PRO A 1062 34.57 -9.56 -4.77
N ASN A 1063 34.33 -9.58 -6.09
CA ASN A 1063 33.03 -9.33 -6.69
C ASN A 1063 32.97 -9.85 -8.14
N ALA A 1064 31.76 -9.89 -8.71
CA ALA A 1064 31.53 -10.35 -10.07
C ALA A 1064 32.23 -9.47 -11.13
N TYR A 1065 32.47 -8.19 -10.82
CA TYR A 1065 33.09 -7.25 -11.76
C TYR A 1065 34.56 -7.59 -12.02
N THR A 1066 35.36 -7.73 -10.95
CA THR A 1066 36.77 -8.09 -11.11
C THR A 1066 36.93 -9.48 -11.72
N PHE A 1067 36.04 -10.41 -11.37
CA PHE A 1067 36.00 -11.75 -11.95
C PHE A 1067 35.68 -11.75 -13.45
N THR A 1068 34.60 -11.09 -13.88
CA THR A 1068 34.21 -11.04 -15.30
C THR A 1068 35.22 -10.27 -16.17
N LYS A 1069 35.89 -9.26 -15.61
CA LYS A 1069 37.02 -8.61 -16.29
C LYS A 1069 38.20 -9.58 -16.47
N SER A 1070 38.52 -10.39 -15.47
CA SER A 1070 39.53 -11.47 -15.58
C SER A 1070 39.17 -12.50 -16.67
N LEU A 1071 37.92 -12.94 -16.72
CA LEU A 1071 37.43 -13.87 -17.75
C LEU A 1071 37.51 -13.26 -19.16
N SER A 1072 37.24 -11.96 -19.30
CA SER A 1072 37.30 -11.27 -20.58
C SER A 1072 38.73 -11.14 -21.09
N GLU A 1073 39.72 -10.99 -20.19
CA GLU A 1073 41.14 -11.04 -20.57
C GLU A 1073 41.55 -12.45 -21.02
N ASP A 1074 41.10 -13.51 -20.35
CA ASP A 1074 41.32 -14.89 -20.81
C ASP A 1074 40.64 -15.15 -22.17
N LEU A 1075 39.46 -14.59 -22.39
CA LEU A 1075 38.75 -14.69 -23.66
C LEU A 1075 39.55 -14.02 -24.80
N LEU A 1076 40.11 -12.83 -24.56
CA LEU A 1076 40.98 -12.15 -25.52
C LEU A 1076 42.25 -12.95 -25.80
N ARG A 1077 42.91 -13.46 -24.76
CA ARG A 1077 44.10 -14.33 -24.88
C ARG A 1077 43.85 -15.52 -25.82
N ARG A 1078 42.68 -16.15 -25.71
CA ARG A 1078 42.33 -17.34 -26.50
C ARG A 1078 41.85 -17.02 -27.91
N THR A 1079 41.04 -15.97 -28.07
CA THR A 1079 40.25 -15.76 -29.29
C THR A 1079 40.70 -14.60 -30.17
N ALA A 1080 41.56 -13.72 -29.64
CA ALA A 1080 41.99 -12.47 -30.28
C ALA A 1080 43.52 -12.34 -30.42
N SER A 1081 44.30 -13.41 -30.20
CA SER A 1081 45.78 -13.39 -30.29
C SER A 1081 46.33 -12.97 -31.66
N ASN A 1082 45.57 -13.15 -32.74
CA ASN A 1082 45.93 -12.75 -34.10
C ASN A 1082 45.46 -11.34 -34.49
N LEU A 1083 44.74 -10.64 -33.61
CA LEU A 1083 44.22 -9.28 -33.84
C LEU A 1083 45.14 -8.24 -33.18
N PRO A 1084 45.25 -7.02 -33.71
CA PRO A 1084 46.03 -5.94 -33.10
C PRO A 1084 45.36 -5.46 -31.80
N VAL A 1085 45.58 -6.18 -30.69
CA VAL A 1085 44.92 -5.94 -29.40
C VAL A 1085 45.88 -5.39 -28.35
N ALA A 1086 45.41 -4.42 -27.57
CA ALA A 1086 45.97 -4.11 -26.25
C ALA A 1086 44.89 -4.06 -25.17
N ILE A 1087 45.30 -4.38 -23.94
CA ILE A 1087 44.49 -4.33 -22.73
C ILE A 1087 45.00 -3.21 -21.85
N VAL A 1088 44.13 -2.25 -21.51
CA VAL A 1088 44.44 -1.17 -20.57
C VAL A 1088 43.72 -1.46 -19.24
N ARG A 1089 44.48 -1.49 -18.14
CA ARG A 1089 44.01 -1.84 -16.79
C ARG A 1089 44.11 -0.61 -15.86
N PRO A 1090 43.10 0.27 -15.83
CA PRO A 1090 43.05 1.37 -14.88
C PRO A 1090 42.76 0.89 -13.45
N THR A 1091 43.27 1.64 -12.45
CA THR A 1091 42.92 1.51 -11.03
C THR A 1091 41.64 2.30 -10.74
N ILE A 1092 41.41 2.81 -9.51
CA ILE A 1092 40.18 3.53 -9.19
C ILE A 1092 40.17 4.87 -9.94
N VAL A 1093 39.35 4.96 -11.00
CA VAL A 1093 39.25 6.18 -11.80
C VAL A 1093 38.53 7.28 -11.01
N CYS A 1094 39.19 8.41 -10.84
CA CYS A 1094 38.62 9.59 -10.19
C CYS A 1094 38.32 10.71 -11.22
N SER A 1095 37.81 11.84 -10.73
CA SER A 1095 37.55 13.01 -11.56
C SER A 1095 38.79 13.43 -12.36
N SER A 1096 38.57 14.00 -13.54
CA SER A 1096 39.66 14.51 -14.39
C SER A 1096 40.57 15.48 -13.66
N TRP A 1097 41.87 15.39 -13.93
CA TRP A 1097 42.87 16.29 -13.35
C TRP A 1097 42.93 17.62 -14.10
N LYS A 1098 42.98 17.58 -15.44
CA LYS A 1098 43.11 18.76 -16.30
C LYS A 1098 42.01 18.87 -17.36
N GLU A 1099 41.80 17.82 -18.14
CA GLU A 1099 40.93 17.87 -19.34
C GLU A 1099 39.72 16.93 -19.20
N PRO A 1100 38.55 17.23 -19.81
CA PRO A 1100 38.18 18.49 -20.46
C PRO A 1100 37.93 19.64 -19.46
N LEU A 1101 37.72 19.31 -18.18
CA LEU A 1101 37.55 20.25 -17.07
C LEU A 1101 38.16 19.64 -15.80
N PRO A 1102 38.97 20.36 -15.01
CA PRO A 1102 39.47 19.86 -13.72
C PRO A 1102 38.31 19.52 -12.76
N GLY A 1103 38.36 18.35 -12.12
CA GLY A 1103 37.36 17.89 -11.16
C GLY A 1103 36.07 17.32 -11.76
N TRP A 1104 35.96 17.21 -13.09
CA TRP A 1104 34.75 16.71 -13.74
C TRP A 1104 34.51 15.22 -13.49
N THR A 1105 33.27 14.89 -13.15
CA THR A 1105 32.71 13.54 -13.13
C THR A 1105 31.22 13.61 -13.44
N ASN A 1106 30.69 12.66 -14.20
CA ASN A 1106 29.29 12.55 -14.53
C ASN A 1106 28.57 11.43 -13.75
N THR A 1107 29.29 10.72 -12.87
CA THR A 1107 28.74 9.59 -12.12
C THR A 1107 29.09 9.67 -10.63
N LEU A 1108 28.12 9.30 -9.79
CA LEU A 1108 28.27 9.15 -8.33
C LEU A 1108 28.71 7.71 -7.97
N HIS A 1109 29.62 7.12 -8.75
CA HIS A 1109 30.09 5.76 -8.51
C HIS A 1109 31.41 5.73 -7.71
N SER A 1110 31.55 4.68 -6.89
CA SER A 1110 32.69 4.37 -6.00
C SER A 1110 33.19 5.53 -5.12
N LEU A 1111 34.37 6.09 -5.39
CA LEU A 1111 35.11 6.95 -4.46
C LEU A 1111 34.49 8.34 -4.29
N SER A 1112 33.99 8.97 -5.36
CA SER A 1112 33.39 10.30 -5.28
C SER A 1112 32.16 10.34 -4.38
N ASN A 1113 31.40 9.24 -4.32
CA ASN A 1113 30.23 9.10 -3.44
C ASN A 1113 30.64 8.95 -1.97
N PHE A 1114 31.70 8.18 -1.69
CA PHE A 1114 32.28 8.11 -0.34
C PHE A 1114 32.80 9.47 0.12
N MET A 1115 33.56 10.18 -0.74
CA MET A 1115 34.08 11.51 -0.41
C MET A 1115 32.96 12.54 -0.19
N ALA A 1116 31.88 12.48 -0.99
CA ALA A 1116 30.69 13.30 -0.76
C ALA A 1116 29.99 12.96 0.57
N ALA A 1117 29.85 11.67 0.91
CA ALA A 1117 29.26 11.24 2.17
C ALA A 1117 30.08 11.71 3.40
N TYR A 1118 31.41 11.73 3.32
CA TYR A 1118 32.26 12.35 4.34
C TYR A 1118 32.11 13.87 4.39
N GLY A 1119 32.17 14.54 3.24
CA GLY A 1119 32.04 16.00 3.17
C GLY A 1119 30.69 16.52 3.67
N LEU A 1120 29.63 15.72 3.52
CA LEU A 1120 28.29 16.02 4.02
C LEU A 1120 28.05 15.57 5.48
N GLY A 1121 29.02 14.90 6.12
CA GLY A 1121 28.87 14.35 7.47
C GLY A 1121 27.88 13.17 7.57
N LEU A 1122 27.59 12.49 6.46
CA LEU A 1122 26.78 11.27 6.46
C LEU A 1122 27.59 10.02 6.85
N ALA A 1123 28.88 10.04 6.57
CA ALA A 1123 29.84 9.00 6.97
C ALA A 1123 30.91 9.61 7.90
N HIS A 1124 31.17 8.95 9.03
CA HIS A 1124 32.15 9.40 10.04
C HIS A 1124 33.26 8.37 10.30
N VAL A 1125 33.12 7.14 9.80
CA VAL A 1125 34.04 6.04 10.05
C VAL A 1125 34.38 5.39 8.72
N LEU A 1126 35.67 5.24 8.41
CA LEU A 1126 36.16 4.50 7.25
C LEU A 1126 36.79 3.19 7.72
N ILE A 1127 36.41 2.06 7.14
CA ILE A 1127 37.07 0.78 7.39
C ILE A 1127 38.32 0.72 6.51
N THR A 1128 39.45 1.19 7.04
CA THR A 1128 40.76 1.12 6.39
C THR A 1128 41.84 0.89 7.45
N GLN A 1129 42.97 0.31 7.06
CA GLN A 1129 44.16 0.34 7.91
C GLN A 1129 44.84 1.71 7.76
N PRO A 1130 45.42 2.27 8.85
CA PRO A 1130 46.36 3.38 8.75
C PRO A 1130 47.48 3.00 7.78
N GLN A 1131 47.94 3.95 6.96
CA GLN A 1131 49.02 3.76 5.98
C GLN A 1131 48.73 2.83 4.77
N SER A 1132 47.49 2.40 4.55
CA SER A 1132 47.14 1.67 3.31
C SER A 1132 47.22 2.57 2.08
N VAL A 1133 47.77 2.07 0.97
CA VAL A 1133 47.82 2.80 -0.29
C VAL A 1133 46.45 2.77 -0.97
N ILE A 1134 45.89 3.94 -1.26
CA ILE A 1134 44.71 4.11 -2.12
C ILE A 1134 45.20 4.40 -3.53
N ASP A 1135 45.00 3.44 -4.45
CA ASP A 1135 45.39 3.60 -5.84
C ASP A 1135 44.25 4.23 -6.67
N VAL A 1136 44.41 5.52 -6.95
CA VAL A 1136 43.50 6.32 -7.77
C VAL A 1136 44.22 6.87 -8.99
N ILE A 1137 43.48 7.01 -10.09
CA ILE A 1137 44.02 7.56 -11.34
C ILE A 1137 42.99 8.52 -11.99
N PRO A 1138 43.39 9.71 -12.46
CA PRO A 1138 42.45 10.64 -13.12
C PRO A 1138 41.91 10.10 -14.45
N ALA A 1139 40.64 10.39 -14.75
CA ALA A 1139 39.98 9.92 -15.98
C ALA A 1139 40.70 10.35 -17.28
N ASP A 1140 41.25 11.56 -17.32
CA ASP A 1140 42.02 12.08 -18.46
C ASP A 1140 43.33 11.33 -18.70
N TYR A 1141 43.99 10.87 -17.64
CA TYR A 1141 45.19 10.03 -17.76
C TYR A 1141 44.87 8.66 -18.37
N VAL A 1142 43.76 8.05 -17.95
CA VAL A 1142 43.33 6.74 -18.50
C VAL A 1142 42.99 6.88 -19.99
N VAL A 1143 42.27 7.92 -20.38
CA VAL A 1143 41.93 8.18 -21.79
C VAL A 1143 43.18 8.41 -22.63
N ASN A 1144 44.14 9.21 -22.15
CA ASN A 1144 45.41 9.43 -22.84
C ASN A 1144 46.20 8.13 -22.99
N ASN A 1145 46.23 7.27 -21.97
CA ASN A 1145 46.87 5.97 -22.02
C ASN A 1145 46.21 5.04 -23.06
N MET A 1146 44.87 5.03 -23.12
CA MET A 1146 44.13 4.26 -24.14
C MET A 1146 44.47 4.70 -25.55
N ILE A 1147 44.50 6.01 -25.81
CA ILE A 1147 44.83 6.57 -27.14
C ILE A 1147 46.28 6.21 -27.51
N ALA A 1148 47.22 6.34 -26.57
CA ALA A 1148 48.62 5.97 -26.79
C ALA A 1148 48.78 4.47 -27.08
N ALA A 1149 48.07 3.60 -26.35
CA ALA A 1149 48.06 2.16 -26.58
C ALA A 1149 47.49 1.81 -27.98
N ALA A 1150 46.43 2.50 -28.42
CA ALA A 1150 45.87 2.32 -29.77
C ALA A 1150 46.89 2.65 -30.86
N TRP A 1151 47.60 3.77 -30.70
CA TRP A 1151 48.65 4.17 -31.63
C TRP A 1151 49.81 3.18 -31.68
N GLU A 1152 50.29 2.72 -30.53
CA GLU A 1152 51.42 1.79 -30.45
C GLU A 1152 51.09 0.42 -31.06
N VAL A 1153 49.88 -0.09 -30.79
CA VAL A 1153 49.40 -1.33 -31.39
C VAL A 1153 49.21 -1.15 -32.89
N GLY A 1154 48.52 -0.11 -33.33
CA GLY A 1154 48.29 0.13 -34.76
C GLY A 1154 49.55 0.36 -35.58
N THR A 1155 50.61 0.89 -34.97
CA THR A 1155 51.88 1.19 -35.66
C THR A 1155 52.83 -0.01 -35.67
N PHE A 1156 52.90 -0.77 -34.58
CA PHE A 1156 53.98 -1.76 -34.37
C PHE A 1156 53.51 -3.21 -34.33
N TRP A 1157 52.23 -3.51 -34.51
CA TRP A 1157 51.71 -4.88 -34.48
C TRP A 1157 52.34 -5.81 -35.51
N SER A 1158 52.65 -5.31 -36.71
CA SER A 1158 53.22 -6.12 -37.81
C SER A 1158 54.73 -6.36 -37.69
N THR A 1159 55.44 -5.59 -36.85
CA THR A 1159 56.91 -5.59 -36.75
C THR A 1159 57.43 -6.15 -35.42
N THR A 1160 56.55 -6.49 -34.49
CA THR A 1160 56.87 -7.05 -33.17
C THR A 1160 56.26 -8.45 -33.00
N GLU A 1161 56.62 -9.15 -31.92
CA GLU A 1161 56.00 -10.44 -31.59
C GLU A 1161 54.49 -10.27 -31.39
N LYS A 1162 53.69 -10.98 -32.21
CA LYS A 1162 52.22 -10.90 -32.25
C LYS A 1162 51.59 -11.43 -30.97
N SER A 1163 51.66 -10.60 -29.93
CA SER A 1163 51.22 -10.88 -28.58
C SER A 1163 50.43 -9.68 -28.05
N ILE A 1164 49.37 -9.96 -27.29
CA ILE A 1164 48.52 -8.93 -26.71
C ILE A 1164 49.31 -8.15 -25.67
N ARG A 1165 49.40 -6.83 -25.85
CA ARG A 1165 50.08 -5.94 -24.88
C ARG A 1165 49.14 -5.57 -23.75
N VAL A 1166 49.67 -5.46 -22.54
CA VAL A 1166 48.92 -5.13 -21.33
C VAL A 1166 49.56 -3.89 -20.70
N TYR A 1167 48.76 -2.88 -20.39
CA TYR A 1167 49.21 -1.64 -19.76
C TYR A 1167 48.47 -1.43 -18.44
N ASN A 1168 49.19 -1.39 -17.32
CA ASN A 1168 48.63 -1.08 -16.01
C ASN A 1168 48.66 0.43 -15.80
N CYS A 1169 47.49 1.05 -15.63
CA CYS A 1169 47.35 2.49 -15.41
C CYS A 1169 46.97 2.77 -13.96
N GLY A 1170 47.98 2.89 -13.09
CA GLY A 1170 47.81 3.07 -11.65
C GLY A 1170 48.88 3.96 -11.02
N SER A 1171 48.57 4.56 -9.87
CA SER A 1171 49.50 5.43 -9.15
C SER A 1171 50.30 4.71 -8.06
N SER A 1172 49.89 3.52 -7.60
CA SER A 1172 50.49 2.89 -6.40
C SER A 1172 51.97 2.57 -6.52
N HIS A 1173 52.49 2.33 -7.73
CA HIS A 1173 53.88 1.98 -7.95
C HIS A 1173 54.81 3.20 -8.02
N GLN A 1174 54.36 4.29 -8.66
CA GLN A 1174 55.19 5.46 -8.96
C GLN A 1174 54.90 6.67 -8.06
N ASN A 1175 53.65 6.81 -7.58
CA ASN A 1175 53.21 7.95 -6.77
C ASN A 1175 52.07 7.54 -5.79
N PRO A 1176 52.36 6.69 -4.79
CA PRO A 1176 51.34 6.15 -3.89
C PRO A 1176 50.78 7.21 -2.95
N ILE A 1177 49.46 7.16 -2.71
CA ILE A 1177 48.77 7.97 -1.70
C ILE A 1177 48.34 7.06 -0.55
N THR A 1178 48.68 7.39 0.70
CA THR A 1178 48.30 6.61 1.89
C THR A 1178 47.08 7.18 2.61
N THR A 1179 46.32 6.33 3.30
CA THR A 1179 45.10 6.69 4.08
C THR A 1179 45.35 7.56 5.32
N SER A 1180 46.60 7.72 5.72
CA SER A 1180 47.02 8.60 6.81
C SER A 1180 48.36 9.24 6.44
N THR A 1181 48.45 10.55 6.59
CA THR A 1181 49.74 11.25 6.66
C THR A 1181 50.29 11.05 8.07
N GLU A 1182 51.51 10.55 8.23
CA GLU A 1182 52.23 10.75 9.50
C GLU A 1182 52.37 12.27 9.70
N THR A 1183 51.64 12.78 10.70
CA THR A 1183 51.95 14.04 11.40
C THR A 1183 52.00 13.74 12.87
#